data_AF-A0A925JTL8-F1
#
_entry.id   AF-A0A925JTL8-F1
#
_cell.length_a   1.000
_cell.length_b   1.000
_cell.length_c   1.000
_cell.angle_alpha   90.00
_cell.angle_beta   90.00
_cell.angle_gamma   90.00
#
_symmetry.space_group_name_H-M   'P 1'
#
loop_
_entity.id
_entity.type
_entity.pdbx_description
1 polymer ?
#
loop_
_entity_poly.entity_id
_entity_poly.type
_entity_poly.pdbx_seq_one_letter_code
_entity_poly.pdbx_strand_id
1 'polypeptide(L)'
;FGIGDFYSNGGPAGNQIGFGRLGMNGIQNVGRNTEHSYTLSNDLNWTVRGHTLRVGVLAGLQQSNAAAPGYGYLAGGRWNFSGGTTNGDAVGCGAPGAPTPLPSDCRNATARTGDNFGSFLLGTPNSLFAYENVAQPYYYRWWNLGSYIQDDWKVRPDLTFNIGIRHQYQSPRWEKFNRQGQLNLSRLEANPFANNQPAPVFEFSGFDGRSRYLTPPQYKDFEPRFSFAWQPKFAKGLVIRGGYGITHSILTGRNRVPFPNLGGKADAHRQLNVAYGTTDIFNPSNVGGCGLAICDPNVPAQFGYNNVVYQPDPTLFAITGDGTIHPRDVGKQVDGVNLQDRRYAQTGFVFGQNFKTPMIQNFSFELQTRILGDNVLTAGWRGSKGTHLFSAPREVNSNPFDASRNFPGFNGTSAGRIILLDETGSSSIYHAFVAELERRFSSGVQYRVNYTWSKSIDDSSGGIEPDFGNLAGQDSGAETIRRNDPLNSFGRTSERSVSSFHYPHVLNINGLWELPFGRGKRFLNQGRWIQHLLGGYQISGLGRISTGQPAFLDLGNNNQLGFASNSFTANPRPDVVAGQSLLNSAWTPANAASTPYLNPRAFTSPAPGTFGNASRHFGQLQLPWIRTFDASIFKSIYPFENRNRYFQLRVEVFNVLNAKSYGFSGFSTSLFSSLQQNLPGQPNRYANLTPQVWDAILSRDPAGLSGTPDAGLPVGQVLSPLGVYTDLVNRYNRNFYNFGSASQNTVQARVMQFALKFYF
;
A
#
# COMPACT_ATOMS: atom_id res chain seq x y z
N PHE A 1 -43.96 -4.42 23.16
CA PHE A 1 -42.60 -3.94 22.87
C PHE A 1 -42.17 -4.51 21.52
N GLY A 2 -42.48 -3.81 20.44
CA GLY A 2 -42.03 -4.19 19.09
C GLY A 2 -40.60 -3.71 18.90
N ILE A 3 -39.69 -4.62 18.57
CA ILE A 3 -38.31 -4.28 18.20
C ILE A 3 -38.36 -3.73 16.77
N GLY A 4 -38.15 -2.42 16.63
CA GLY A 4 -38.08 -1.76 15.32
C GLY A 4 -36.89 -2.25 14.50
N ASP A 5 -37.07 -2.26 13.17
CA ASP A 5 -36.16 -2.78 12.16
C ASP A 5 -34.68 -2.40 12.37
N PHE A 6 -33.88 -3.38 12.79
CA PHE A 6 -32.40 -3.32 12.83
C PHE A 6 -31.75 -3.48 11.45
N TYR A 7 -32.52 -3.69 10.38
CA TYR A 7 -31.99 -4.16 9.09
C TYR A 7 -31.65 -3.06 8.08
N SER A 8 -32.01 -1.79 8.30
CA SER A 8 -31.75 -0.72 7.33
C SER A 8 -30.50 0.13 7.62
N ASN A 9 -29.90 0.05 8.82
CA ASN A 9 -28.77 0.90 9.23
C ASN A 9 -27.72 0.15 10.08
N GLY A 10 -26.93 -0.71 9.44
CA GLY A 10 -25.70 -1.28 10.02
C GLY A 10 -25.94 -2.33 11.10
N GLY A 11 -26.08 -3.59 10.69
CA GLY A 11 -26.16 -4.71 11.63
C GLY A 11 -24.87 -4.94 12.45
N PRO A 12 -24.94 -5.75 13.52
CA PRO A 12 -23.78 -6.12 14.34
C PRO A 12 -22.72 -6.81 13.48
N ALA A 13 -21.58 -6.16 13.30
CA ALA A 13 -20.42 -6.76 12.66
C ALA A 13 -19.69 -7.66 13.68
N GLY A 14 -20.11 -8.92 13.75
CA GLY A 14 -19.39 -9.96 14.48
C GLY A 14 -18.17 -10.41 13.69
N ASN A 15 -16.98 -9.92 14.06
CA ASN A 15 -15.79 -10.73 13.88
C ASN A 15 -15.84 -11.78 14.99
N GLN A 16 -15.80 -13.05 14.61
CA GLN A 16 -15.94 -14.26 15.42
C GLN A 16 -15.91 -14.04 16.96
N ILE A 17 -17.06 -14.31 17.60
CA ILE A 17 -17.35 -14.29 19.06
C ILE A 17 -17.74 -12.90 19.65
N GLY A 18 -19.04 -12.56 19.62
CA GLY A 18 -19.67 -11.67 20.64
C GLY A 18 -20.37 -10.37 20.19
N PHE A 19 -21.44 -10.00 20.91
CA PHE A 19 -22.28 -8.78 20.80
C PHE A 19 -21.59 -7.47 21.28
N GLY A 20 -20.28 -7.32 21.09
CA GLY A 20 -19.50 -6.26 21.75
C GLY A 20 -19.62 -4.84 21.18
N ARG A 21 -20.44 -4.61 20.14
CA ARG A 21 -20.49 -3.34 19.40
C ARG A 21 -21.90 -3.06 18.86
N LEU A 22 -22.40 -1.85 19.05
CA LEU A 22 -23.65 -1.36 18.44
C LEU A 22 -23.46 0.05 17.88
N GLY A 23 -24.03 0.29 16.69
CA GLY A 23 -23.78 1.49 15.89
C GLY A 23 -22.82 1.22 14.73
N MET A 24 -22.41 2.29 14.05
CA MET A 24 -21.71 2.17 12.77
C MET A 24 -20.25 1.74 12.97
N ASN A 25 -19.85 0.67 12.27
CA ASN A 25 -18.50 0.09 12.36
C ASN A 25 -17.64 0.31 11.10
N GLY A 26 -18.08 1.13 10.15
CA GLY A 26 -17.31 1.49 8.95
C GLY A 26 -17.42 2.96 8.52
N ILE A 27 -16.38 3.43 7.83
CA ILE A 27 -16.33 4.74 7.17
C ILE A 27 -17.44 4.81 6.12
N GLN A 28 -18.19 5.92 6.07
CA GLN A 28 -19.11 6.19 4.98
C GLN A 28 -18.73 7.48 4.26
N ASN A 29 -18.78 7.47 2.93
CA ASN A 29 -18.55 8.67 2.12
C ASN A 29 -19.83 9.52 2.14
N VAL A 30 -19.93 10.44 3.10
CA VAL A 30 -21.13 11.29 3.27
C VAL A 30 -20.93 12.74 2.81
N GLY A 31 -19.70 13.13 2.44
CA GLY A 31 -19.39 14.45 1.91
C GLY A 31 -19.89 14.65 0.47
N ARG A 32 -20.60 15.76 0.22
CA ARG A 32 -20.95 16.18 -1.15
C ARG A 32 -19.80 17.00 -1.73
N ASN A 33 -18.85 16.30 -2.36
CA ASN A 33 -17.79 16.97 -3.11
C ASN A 33 -18.29 17.32 -4.50
N THR A 34 -18.17 18.60 -4.87
CA THR A 34 -18.47 19.06 -6.23
C THR A 34 -17.18 19.44 -6.92
N GLU A 35 -16.94 18.85 -8.08
CA GLU A 35 -15.81 19.17 -8.93
C GLU A 35 -16.33 19.90 -10.16
N HIS A 36 -15.73 21.05 -10.46
CA HIS A 36 -16.00 21.79 -11.68
C HIS A 36 -14.71 21.84 -12.50
N SER A 37 -14.80 21.44 -13.77
CA SER A 37 -13.71 21.56 -14.73
C SER A 37 -14.17 22.46 -15.86
N TYR A 38 -13.47 23.56 -16.06
CA TYR A 38 -13.67 24.46 -17.18
C TYR A 38 -12.49 24.27 -18.12
N THR A 39 -12.71 23.78 -19.33
CA THR A 39 -11.63 23.48 -20.27
C THR A 39 -11.91 24.17 -21.59
N LEU A 40 -10.92 24.89 -22.09
CA LEU A 40 -10.84 25.39 -23.45
C LEU A 40 -9.73 24.62 -24.17
N SER A 41 -10.04 24.02 -25.30
CA SER A 41 -9.04 23.34 -26.14
C SER A 41 -9.24 23.71 -27.60
N ASN A 42 -8.14 23.74 -28.34
CA ASN A 42 -8.14 23.91 -29.78
C ASN A 42 -7.05 23.05 -30.40
N ASP A 43 -7.35 22.47 -31.55
CA ASP A 43 -6.43 21.63 -32.32
C ASP A 43 -6.51 22.02 -33.80
N LEU A 44 -5.35 22.35 -34.36
CA LEU A 44 -5.16 22.62 -35.78
C LEU A 44 -4.39 21.45 -36.39
N ASN A 45 -4.96 20.85 -37.44
CA ASN A 45 -4.29 19.82 -38.24
C ASN A 45 -4.09 20.34 -39.66
N TRP A 46 -2.85 20.28 -40.15
CA TRP A 46 -2.49 20.71 -41.49
C TRP A 46 -1.61 19.68 -42.18
N THR A 47 -2.10 19.15 -43.30
CA THR A 47 -1.38 18.13 -44.08
C THR A 47 -0.87 18.72 -45.39
N VAL A 48 0.45 18.73 -45.58
CA VAL A 48 1.09 19.26 -46.80
C VAL A 48 2.35 18.46 -47.14
N ARG A 49 2.48 18.02 -48.40
CA ARG A 49 3.70 17.41 -48.97
C ARG A 49 4.38 16.35 -48.07
N GLY A 50 3.59 15.44 -47.50
CA GLY A 50 4.09 14.35 -46.66
C GLY A 50 4.22 14.69 -45.17
N HIS A 51 4.04 15.95 -44.78
CA HIS A 51 3.94 16.38 -43.39
C HIS A 51 2.47 16.41 -42.96
N THR A 52 2.19 16.00 -41.73
CA THR A 52 0.91 16.19 -41.06
C THR A 52 1.21 16.89 -39.75
N LEU A 53 1.20 18.23 -39.79
CA LEU A 53 1.45 19.07 -38.64
C LEU A 53 0.19 19.17 -37.78
N ARG A 54 0.34 18.94 -36.49
CA ARG A 54 -0.70 19.08 -35.47
C ARG A 54 -0.22 20.04 -34.41
N VAL A 55 -0.97 21.10 -34.20
CA VAL A 55 -0.69 22.10 -33.16
C VAL A 55 -1.94 22.19 -32.30
N GLY A 56 -1.78 22.15 -30.98
CA GLY A 56 -2.93 22.30 -30.10
C GLY A 56 -2.58 22.94 -28.77
N VAL A 57 -3.60 23.55 -28.18
CA VAL A 57 -3.55 24.18 -26.86
C VAL A 57 -4.70 23.68 -26.02
N LEU A 58 -4.46 23.59 -24.72
CA LEU A 58 -5.42 23.26 -23.69
C LEU A 58 -5.22 24.20 -22.52
N ALA A 59 -6.28 24.87 -22.10
CA ALA A 59 -6.32 25.66 -20.89
C ALA A 59 -7.49 25.19 -20.04
N GLY A 60 -7.21 24.71 -18.83
CA GLY A 60 -8.18 24.18 -17.90
C GLY A 60 -8.09 24.85 -16.55
N LEU A 61 -9.22 25.26 -15.99
CA LEU A 61 -9.37 25.61 -14.58
C LEU A 61 -10.14 24.49 -13.89
N GLN A 62 -9.51 23.85 -12.91
CA GLN A 62 -10.13 22.83 -12.08
C GLN A 62 -10.46 23.41 -10.71
N GLN A 63 -11.66 23.08 -10.23
CA GLN A 63 -12.17 23.47 -8.92
C GLN A 63 -12.64 22.23 -8.20
N SER A 64 -12.19 22.06 -6.97
CA SER A 64 -12.73 21.08 -6.04
C SER A 64 -13.34 21.82 -4.86
N ASN A 65 -14.64 21.67 -4.68
CA ASN A 65 -15.39 22.19 -3.55
C ASN A 65 -15.72 20.99 -2.68
N ALA A 66 -14.86 20.74 -1.70
CA ALA A 66 -15.01 19.63 -0.78
C ALA A 66 -15.82 20.08 0.43
N ALA A 67 -17.11 19.73 0.47
CA ALA A 67 -17.93 19.86 1.67
C ALA A 67 -17.82 18.55 2.47
N ALA A 68 -17.13 18.59 3.61
CA ALA A 68 -16.81 17.46 4.48
C ALA A 68 -15.84 16.42 3.87
N PRO A 69 -14.53 16.66 3.96
CA PRO A 69 -13.52 15.68 3.58
C PRO A 69 -13.22 14.65 4.68
N GLY A 70 -14.00 14.63 5.76
CA GLY A 70 -13.81 13.66 6.83
C GLY A 70 -14.08 12.26 6.30
N TYR A 71 -13.03 11.45 6.18
CA TYR A 71 -13.14 10.02 6.49
C TYR A 71 -13.78 9.93 7.87
N GLY A 72 -15.09 9.76 7.87
CA GLY A 72 -15.90 9.84 9.07
C GLY A 72 -17.07 8.88 8.90
N TYR A 73 -17.27 8.08 9.92
CA TYR A 73 -18.56 7.49 10.21
C TYR A 73 -19.60 8.64 10.15
N LEU A 74 -20.83 8.38 9.68
CA LEU A 74 -21.91 9.35 9.77
C LEU A 74 -21.93 10.03 11.16
N ALA A 75 -22.66 11.14 11.27
CA ALA A 75 -23.29 11.48 12.54
C ALA A 75 -23.91 10.19 13.12
N GLY A 76 -23.28 9.67 14.16
CA GLY A 76 -23.43 8.26 14.54
C GLY A 76 -22.29 7.85 15.45
N GLY A 77 -22.65 7.45 16.67
CA GLY A 77 -21.69 6.90 17.62
C GLY A 77 -21.56 5.38 17.51
N ARG A 78 -20.43 4.84 17.95
CA ARG A 78 -20.28 3.40 18.23
C ARG A 78 -20.24 3.20 19.73
N TRP A 79 -21.18 2.41 20.23
CA TRP A 79 -21.20 1.94 21.60
C TRP A 79 -20.42 0.63 21.66
N ASN A 80 -19.42 0.58 22.52
CA ASN A 80 -18.72 -0.66 22.84
C ASN A 80 -19.25 -1.25 24.13
N PHE A 81 -19.40 -2.56 24.13
CA PHE A 81 -19.70 -3.36 25.29
C PHE A 81 -18.59 -4.38 25.45
N SER A 82 -17.98 -4.42 26.63
CA SER A 82 -16.90 -5.35 26.96
C SER A 82 -17.29 -6.14 28.19
N GLY A 83 -16.96 -7.42 28.22
CA GLY A 83 -17.26 -8.32 29.34
C GLY A 83 -16.59 -7.93 30.66
N GLY A 84 -15.78 -6.87 30.70
CA GLY A 84 -15.21 -6.34 31.94
C GLY A 84 -16.26 -5.95 32.98
N THR A 85 -17.44 -5.48 32.55
CA THR A 85 -18.56 -5.11 33.43
C THR A 85 -19.30 -6.27 34.05
N THR A 86 -19.17 -7.47 33.47
CA THR A 86 -19.79 -8.72 33.91
C THR A 86 -18.76 -9.75 34.36
N ASN A 87 -17.50 -9.33 34.55
CA ASN A 87 -16.42 -10.22 34.96
C ASN A 87 -16.38 -10.31 36.49
N GLY A 88 -16.53 -11.53 37.03
CA GLY A 88 -16.46 -11.79 38.47
C GLY A 88 -15.05 -11.68 39.06
N ASP A 89 -13.99 -11.84 38.25
CA ASP A 89 -12.60 -11.98 38.72
C ASP A 89 -11.85 -10.64 38.87
N ALA A 90 -12.41 -9.53 38.36
CA ALA A 90 -11.77 -8.21 38.41
C ALA A 90 -11.68 -7.61 39.83
N VAL A 91 -12.47 -8.11 40.77
CA VAL A 91 -12.52 -7.62 42.15
C VAL A 91 -11.27 -8.06 42.95
N GLY A 92 -10.57 -9.12 42.54
CA GLY A 92 -9.46 -9.70 43.31
C GLY A 92 -8.06 -9.10 43.06
N CYS A 93 -7.78 -8.55 41.88
CA CYS A 93 -6.42 -8.18 41.47
C CYS A 93 -6.06 -6.69 41.66
N GLY A 94 -6.96 -5.87 42.23
CA GLY A 94 -6.73 -4.43 42.41
C GLY A 94 -7.56 -3.74 43.50
N ALA A 95 -8.33 -4.49 44.30
CA ALA A 95 -9.04 -3.90 45.42
C ALA A 95 -8.05 -3.47 46.53
N PRO A 96 -8.27 -2.31 47.19
CA PRO A 96 -7.53 -1.96 48.40
C PRO A 96 -7.64 -3.10 49.43
N GLY A 97 -6.51 -3.73 49.77
CA GLY A 97 -6.46 -4.89 50.69
C GLY A 97 -6.13 -6.25 50.05
N ALA A 98 -5.78 -6.31 48.76
CA ALA A 98 -5.31 -7.54 48.14
C ALA A 98 -4.00 -8.07 48.80
N PRO A 99 -3.87 -9.39 49.03
CA PRO A 99 -2.69 -9.95 49.67
C PRO A 99 -1.43 -9.79 48.80
N THR A 100 -0.33 -9.35 49.43
CA THR A 100 1.00 -9.31 48.81
C THR A 100 1.81 -10.54 49.26
N PRO A 101 2.39 -11.32 48.32
CA PRO A 101 2.45 -11.07 46.87
C PRO A 101 1.16 -11.47 46.14
N LEU A 102 0.80 -10.70 45.11
CA LEU A 102 -0.34 -10.99 44.25
C LEU A 102 -0.22 -12.41 43.64
N PRO A 103 -1.31 -13.20 43.58
CA PRO A 103 -1.33 -14.49 42.90
C PRO A 103 -0.81 -14.40 41.46
N SER A 104 -0.13 -15.45 41.00
CA SER A 104 0.48 -15.57 39.67
C SER A 104 -0.47 -15.28 38.50
N ASP A 105 -1.75 -15.49 38.76
CA ASP A 105 -2.92 -15.38 37.90
C ASP A 105 -3.29 -13.90 37.64
N CYS A 106 -2.89 -12.98 38.51
CA CYS A 106 -3.03 -11.54 38.29
C CYS A 106 -1.98 -10.95 37.31
N ARG A 107 -0.92 -11.68 36.97
CA ARG A 107 0.11 -11.21 36.03
C ARG A 107 -0.30 -11.33 34.55
N ASN A 108 -1.39 -12.05 34.26
CA ASN A 108 -1.96 -12.24 32.93
C ASN A 108 -3.46 -11.84 32.91
N ALA A 109 -3.78 -10.62 33.36
CA ALA A 109 -5.13 -10.05 33.37
C ALA A 109 -5.72 -9.76 31.95
N THR A 110 -5.49 -10.66 30.99
CA THR A 110 -6.12 -10.66 29.65
C THR A 110 -7.26 -11.66 29.53
N ALA A 111 -7.44 -12.57 30.50
CA ALA A 111 -8.62 -13.44 30.55
C ALA A 111 -9.81 -12.68 31.17
N ARG A 112 -10.47 -11.84 30.36
CA ARG A 112 -11.78 -11.30 30.71
C ARG A 112 -12.80 -12.45 30.57
N THR A 113 -13.19 -13.08 31.68
CA THR A 113 -14.18 -14.18 31.71
C THR A 113 -15.63 -13.70 31.60
N GLY A 114 -15.88 -12.38 31.61
CA GLY A 114 -17.23 -11.83 31.49
C GLY A 114 -17.77 -11.74 30.06
N ASP A 115 -19.09 -11.52 29.95
CA ASP A 115 -19.85 -11.57 28.71
C ASP A 115 -20.22 -10.18 28.14
N ASN A 116 -19.89 -9.98 26.87
CA ASN A 116 -20.18 -8.72 26.15
C ASN A 116 -21.70 -8.49 26.00
N PHE A 117 -22.48 -9.56 25.86
CA PHE A 117 -23.93 -9.46 25.69
C PHE A 117 -24.63 -9.10 27.01
N GLY A 118 -24.19 -9.64 28.14
CA GLY A 118 -24.66 -9.24 29.47
C GLY A 118 -24.39 -7.76 29.74
N SER A 119 -23.23 -7.25 29.33
CA SER A 119 -22.88 -5.82 29.45
C SER A 119 -23.80 -4.92 28.61
N PHE A 120 -24.21 -5.41 27.43
CA PHE A 120 -25.23 -4.77 26.60
C PHE A 120 -26.63 -4.80 27.24
N LEU A 121 -27.08 -5.94 27.78
CA LEU A 121 -28.38 -6.06 28.46
C LEU A 121 -28.48 -5.16 29.70
N LEU A 122 -27.37 -4.95 30.40
CA LEU A 122 -27.27 -4.04 31.54
C LEU A 122 -27.20 -2.55 31.11
N GLY A 123 -27.08 -2.26 29.82
CA GLY A 123 -26.96 -0.89 29.32
C GLY A 123 -25.69 -0.17 29.76
N THR A 124 -24.61 -0.90 30.06
CA THR A 124 -23.35 -0.35 30.58
C THR A 124 -22.25 -0.40 29.51
N PRO A 125 -22.17 0.60 28.60
CA PRO A 125 -21.12 0.65 27.60
C PRO A 125 -19.77 0.95 28.26
N ASN A 126 -18.70 0.29 27.82
CA ASN A 126 -17.36 0.56 28.34
C ASN A 126 -16.66 1.72 27.61
N SER A 127 -17.16 2.10 26.44
CA SER A 127 -16.72 3.27 25.68
C SER A 127 -17.76 3.66 24.62
N LEU A 128 -17.84 4.96 24.35
CA LEU A 128 -18.54 5.53 23.20
C LEU A 128 -17.48 6.02 22.20
N PHE A 129 -17.71 5.86 20.91
CA PHE A 129 -17.03 6.65 19.89
C PHE A 129 -18.05 7.58 19.31
N ALA A 130 -17.74 8.87 19.20
CA ALA A 130 -18.61 9.81 18.52
C ALA A 130 -17.76 10.74 17.69
N TYR A 131 -18.02 10.80 16.39
CA TYR A 131 -17.18 11.53 15.45
C TYR A 131 -17.68 12.97 15.26
N GLU A 132 -16.77 13.95 15.32
CA GLU A 132 -17.06 15.36 15.04
C GLU A 132 -17.66 15.57 13.64
N ASN A 133 -18.70 16.41 13.55
CA ASN A 133 -19.16 16.98 12.29
C ASN A 133 -18.45 18.33 12.04
N VAL A 134 -17.13 18.33 11.85
CA VAL A 134 -16.46 19.56 11.37
C VAL A 134 -16.70 19.69 9.86
N ALA A 135 -17.86 20.24 9.50
CA ALA A 135 -18.26 20.45 8.10
C ALA A 135 -17.97 21.90 7.67
N GLN A 136 -16.68 22.29 7.65
CA GLN A 136 -16.28 23.52 6.95
C GLN A 136 -15.66 23.14 5.59
N PRO A 137 -16.19 23.67 4.47
CA PRO A 137 -15.79 23.25 3.13
C PRO A 137 -14.42 23.79 2.76
N TYR A 138 -13.59 23.01 2.05
CA TYR A 138 -12.34 23.46 1.42
C TYR A 138 -12.54 23.67 -0.08
N TYR A 139 -12.01 24.77 -0.61
CA TYR A 139 -12.21 25.16 -2.01
C TYR A 139 -10.89 25.19 -2.76
N TYR A 140 -10.39 24.03 -3.15
CA TYR A 140 -9.15 23.93 -3.91
C TYR A 140 -9.33 24.33 -5.37
N ARG A 141 -8.31 25.00 -5.90
CA ARG A 141 -8.23 25.49 -7.28
C ARG A 141 -6.87 25.14 -7.86
N TRP A 142 -6.83 24.82 -9.14
CA TRP A 142 -5.57 24.65 -9.88
C TRP A 142 -5.79 24.83 -11.39
N TRP A 143 -4.74 25.28 -12.07
CA TRP A 143 -4.70 25.42 -13.52
C TRP A 143 -4.02 24.20 -14.15
N ASN A 144 -4.53 23.80 -15.31
CA ASN A 144 -3.91 22.83 -16.21
C ASN A 144 -3.75 23.49 -17.58
N LEU A 145 -2.53 23.86 -17.94
CA LEU A 145 -2.20 24.43 -19.24
C LEU A 145 -1.37 23.42 -20.02
N GLY A 146 -1.63 23.30 -21.30
CA GLY A 146 -0.88 22.44 -22.20
C GLY A 146 -0.80 23.06 -23.58
N SER A 147 0.35 22.96 -24.22
CA SER A 147 0.51 23.30 -25.63
C SER A 147 1.39 22.26 -26.31
N TYR A 148 1.13 21.96 -27.57
CA TYR A 148 1.94 21.00 -28.30
C TYR A 148 2.06 21.34 -29.78
N ILE A 149 3.16 20.88 -30.36
CA ILE A 149 3.39 20.80 -31.80
C ILE A 149 3.91 19.40 -32.11
N GLN A 150 3.36 18.79 -33.16
CA GLN A 150 3.73 17.45 -33.61
C GLN A 150 3.67 17.39 -35.13
N ASP A 151 4.61 16.70 -35.76
CA ASP A 151 4.63 16.44 -37.19
C ASP A 151 4.73 14.92 -37.45
N ASP A 152 3.78 14.39 -38.22
CA ASP A 152 3.90 13.07 -38.84
C ASP A 152 4.48 13.22 -40.25
N TRP A 153 5.79 12.99 -40.37
CA TRP A 153 6.54 13.19 -41.60
C TRP A 153 6.77 11.87 -42.35
N LYS A 154 6.04 11.69 -43.45
CA LYS A 154 6.25 10.61 -44.42
C LYS A 154 7.39 10.98 -45.38
N VAL A 155 8.64 10.76 -44.96
CA VAL A 155 9.85 11.02 -45.77
C VAL A 155 9.83 10.23 -47.07
N ARG A 156 9.39 8.96 -46.98
CA ARG A 156 9.25 8.03 -48.10
C ARG A 156 8.02 7.15 -47.87
N PRO A 157 7.50 6.45 -48.89
CA PRO A 157 6.40 5.49 -48.70
C PRO A 157 6.69 4.38 -47.69
N ASP A 158 7.98 4.12 -47.43
CA ASP A 158 8.48 3.08 -46.53
C ASP A 158 9.07 3.63 -45.22
N LEU A 159 9.14 4.95 -45.02
CA LEU A 159 9.76 5.58 -43.85
C LEU A 159 8.93 6.77 -43.37
N THR A 160 8.46 6.69 -42.13
CA THR A 160 7.73 7.75 -41.44
C THR A 160 8.42 8.10 -40.14
N PHE A 161 8.59 9.39 -39.87
CA PHE A 161 8.96 9.93 -38.57
C PHE A 161 7.75 10.58 -37.91
N ASN A 162 7.71 10.55 -36.59
CA ASN A 162 6.78 11.28 -35.76
C ASN A 162 7.61 12.06 -34.74
N ILE A 163 7.52 13.39 -34.81
CA ILE A 163 8.35 14.30 -34.01
C ILE A 163 7.41 15.27 -33.33
N GLY A 164 7.56 15.50 -32.04
CA GLY A 164 6.76 16.50 -31.36
C GLY A 164 7.33 16.92 -30.03
N ILE A 165 6.82 18.03 -29.54
CA ILE A 165 7.07 18.52 -28.19
C ILE A 165 5.76 19.02 -27.61
N ARG A 166 5.54 18.72 -26.34
CA ARG A 166 4.45 19.28 -25.55
C ARG A 166 5.04 20.04 -24.37
N HIS A 167 4.51 21.21 -24.07
CA HIS A 167 4.73 21.89 -22.81
C HIS A 167 3.50 21.69 -21.96
N GLN A 168 3.69 21.24 -20.73
CA GLN A 168 2.63 21.08 -19.76
C GLN A 168 2.92 21.97 -18.55
N TYR A 169 1.89 22.58 -18.00
CA TYR A 169 1.97 23.30 -16.75
C TYR A 169 0.74 22.97 -15.93
N GLN A 170 0.98 22.45 -14.73
CA GLN A 170 -0.06 22.29 -13.73
C GLN A 170 0.34 23.12 -12.52
N SER A 171 -0.48 24.09 -12.16
CA SER A 171 -0.21 24.83 -10.93
C SER A 171 -0.41 23.90 -9.72
N PRO A 172 0.37 24.05 -8.65
CA PRO A 172 0.00 23.47 -7.37
C PRO A 172 -1.40 23.91 -6.96
N ARG A 173 -2.07 23.11 -6.11
CA ARG A 173 -3.37 23.50 -5.56
C ARG A 173 -3.22 24.73 -4.67
N TRP A 174 -4.22 25.61 -4.73
CA TRP A 174 -4.40 26.64 -3.71
C TRP A 174 -5.83 26.63 -3.17
N GLU A 175 -5.98 26.99 -1.90
CA GLU A 175 -7.29 27.13 -1.26
C GLU A 175 -7.85 28.55 -1.53
N LYS A 176 -9.10 28.65 -1.97
CA LYS A 176 -9.73 29.92 -2.39
C LYS A 176 -9.65 31.03 -1.35
N PHE A 177 -9.76 30.68 -0.07
CA PHE A 177 -9.73 31.61 1.07
C PHE A 177 -8.44 31.49 1.88
N ASN A 178 -7.37 30.97 1.28
CA ASN A 178 -6.06 30.84 1.91
C ASN A 178 -6.07 30.01 3.22
N ARG A 179 -7.04 29.10 3.39
CA ARG A 179 -7.16 28.23 4.57
C ARG A 179 -6.26 27.00 4.48
N GLN A 180 -5.03 27.19 4.02
CA GLN A 180 -3.97 26.18 4.00
C GLN A 180 -2.66 26.79 4.46
N GLY A 181 -1.78 26.01 5.05
CA GLY A 181 -0.51 26.51 5.58
C GLY A 181 0.44 25.39 5.94
N GLN A 182 1.62 25.76 6.43
CA GLN A 182 2.65 24.83 6.87
C GLN A 182 3.54 25.47 7.93
N LEU A 183 4.35 24.66 8.62
CA LEU A 183 5.39 25.19 9.50
C LEU A 183 6.52 25.82 8.69
N ASN A 184 7.05 26.94 9.18
CA ASN A 184 8.25 27.56 8.64
C ASN A 184 9.47 27.16 9.49
N LEU A 185 10.23 26.19 8.99
CA LEU A 185 11.41 25.65 9.69
C LEU A 185 12.58 26.63 9.79
N SER A 186 12.56 27.72 9.01
CA SER A 186 13.58 28.77 9.06
C SER A 186 13.26 29.88 10.07
N ARG A 187 12.00 29.96 10.52
CA ARG A 187 11.52 30.96 11.47
C ARG A 187 11.22 30.30 12.81
N LEU A 188 12.20 30.32 13.69
CA LEU A 188 12.11 29.74 15.03
C LEU A 188 11.84 30.83 16.08
N GLU A 189 10.85 30.58 16.93
CA GLU A 189 10.49 31.45 18.06
C GLU A 189 10.45 30.62 19.36
N ALA A 190 10.64 31.28 20.51
CA ALA A 190 10.59 30.61 21.80
C ALA A 190 9.16 30.12 22.10
N ASN A 191 9.01 28.85 22.48
CA ASN A 191 7.73 28.30 22.89
C ASN A 191 7.60 28.27 24.43
N PRO A 192 6.83 29.16 25.06
CA PRO A 192 6.64 29.17 26.52
C PRO A 192 5.95 27.91 27.05
N PHE A 193 5.22 27.18 26.20
CA PHE A 193 4.58 25.90 26.54
C PHE A 193 5.54 24.70 26.42
N ALA A 194 6.79 24.93 26.02
CA ALA A 194 7.84 23.92 25.88
C ALA A 194 9.18 24.44 26.43
N ASN A 195 9.18 24.99 27.64
CA ASN A 195 10.39 25.50 28.33
C ASN A 195 11.20 26.52 27.52
N ASN A 196 10.52 27.36 26.74
CA ASN A 196 11.13 28.36 25.83
C ASN A 196 12.08 27.77 24.78
N GLN A 197 11.99 26.46 24.50
CA GLN A 197 12.75 25.84 23.43
C GLN A 197 12.32 26.40 22.06
N PRO A 198 13.23 26.48 21.07
CA PRO A 198 12.94 27.03 19.76
C PRO A 198 11.95 26.13 18.99
N ALA A 199 10.91 26.75 18.43
CA ALA A 199 9.85 26.09 17.69
C ALA A 199 9.50 26.86 16.41
N PRO A 200 9.19 26.18 15.30
CA PRO A 200 8.82 26.83 14.05
C PRO A 200 7.47 27.51 14.14
N VAL A 201 7.29 28.62 13.43
CA VAL A 201 6.00 29.32 13.30
C VAL A 201 5.12 28.62 12.27
N PHE A 202 3.82 28.51 12.50
CA PHE A 202 2.88 28.07 11.48
C PHE A 202 2.45 29.27 10.62
N GLU A 203 2.50 29.13 9.30
CA GLU A 203 2.19 30.20 8.37
C GLU A 203 1.12 29.77 7.34
N PHE A 204 0.04 30.53 7.26
CA PHE A 204 -0.97 30.40 6.21
C PHE A 204 -0.42 30.91 4.88
N SER A 205 -0.76 30.19 3.81
CA SER A 205 -0.40 30.52 2.43
C SER A 205 -1.16 31.76 1.96
N GLY A 206 -0.53 32.65 1.19
CA GLY A 206 -1.21 33.82 0.61
C GLY A 206 -1.40 35.03 1.53
N PHE A 207 -0.84 35.01 2.73
CA PHE A 207 -0.76 36.16 3.64
C PHE A 207 0.66 36.73 3.68
N ASP A 208 0.82 38.02 3.99
CA ASP A 208 2.13 38.66 4.22
C ASP A 208 3.15 38.42 3.07
N GLY A 209 2.66 38.49 1.82
CA GLY A 209 3.48 38.24 0.63
C GLY A 209 3.87 36.76 0.37
N ARG A 210 3.48 35.82 1.24
CA ARG A 210 3.76 34.39 1.08
C ARG A 210 3.05 33.81 -0.15
N SER A 211 3.67 32.80 -0.74
CA SER A 211 3.07 32.01 -1.83
C SER A 211 1.71 31.46 -1.42
N ARG A 212 0.75 31.43 -2.36
CA ARG A 212 -0.51 30.70 -2.19
C ARG A 212 -0.35 29.18 -2.35
N TYR A 213 0.80 28.74 -2.87
CA TYR A 213 1.13 27.34 -3.09
C TYR A 213 2.00 26.78 -1.96
N LEU A 214 1.71 25.55 -1.53
CA LEU A 214 2.49 24.84 -0.51
C LEU A 214 3.79 24.28 -1.09
N THR A 215 3.78 23.88 -2.37
CA THR A 215 4.94 23.48 -3.16
C THR A 215 5.25 24.51 -4.26
N PRO A 216 6.51 24.64 -4.70
CA PRO A 216 6.87 25.56 -5.78
C PRO A 216 6.26 25.12 -7.13
N PRO A 217 5.69 26.06 -7.92
CA PRO A 217 5.17 25.76 -9.25
C PRO A 217 6.28 25.36 -10.23
N GLN A 218 6.02 24.35 -11.06
CA GLN A 218 6.97 23.83 -12.05
C GLN A 218 6.58 24.28 -13.46
N TYR A 219 7.39 25.14 -14.06
CA TYR A 219 7.11 25.72 -15.39
C TYR A 219 7.87 25.06 -16.54
N LYS A 220 8.78 24.12 -16.25
CA LYS A 220 9.76 23.58 -17.22
C LYS A 220 9.43 22.14 -17.65
N ASP A 221 8.17 21.75 -17.56
CA ASP A 221 7.74 20.38 -17.84
C ASP A 221 7.52 20.23 -19.37
N PHE A 222 8.63 19.98 -20.08
CA PHE A 222 8.65 19.73 -21.52
C PHE A 222 8.67 18.22 -21.81
N GLU A 223 7.84 17.82 -22.77
CA GLU A 223 7.56 16.44 -23.15
C GLU A 223 7.90 16.23 -24.63
N PRO A 224 9.18 16.11 -24.97
CA PRO A 224 9.58 15.71 -26.32
C PRO A 224 9.13 14.28 -26.61
N ARG A 225 8.77 14.03 -27.85
CA ARG A 225 8.44 12.71 -28.40
C ARG A 225 9.04 12.57 -29.79
N PHE A 226 9.66 11.43 -30.02
CA PHE A 226 10.26 11.05 -31.27
C PHE A 226 9.94 9.59 -31.53
N SER A 227 9.47 9.24 -32.72
CA SER A 227 9.36 7.86 -33.15
C SER A 227 9.52 7.73 -34.66
N PHE A 228 9.78 6.51 -35.11
CA PHE A 228 9.90 6.19 -36.51
C PHE A 228 9.29 4.82 -36.81
N ALA A 229 8.84 4.66 -38.06
CA ALA A 229 8.45 3.38 -38.63
C ALA A 229 9.09 3.24 -40.01
N TRP A 230 9.83 2.15 -40.21
CA TRP A 230 10.59 1.89 -41.43
C TRP A 230 10.37 0.46 -41.94
N GLN A 231 10.05 0.34 -43.22
CA GLN A 231 9.97 -0.93 -43.94
C GLN A 231 11.15 -1.03 -44.93
N PRO A 232 12.28 -1.64 -44.55
CA PRO A 232 13.44 -1.74 -45.43
C PRO A 232 13.13 -2.51 -46.72
N LYS A 233 13.44 -1.93 -47.88
CA LYS A 233 13.26 -2.57 -49.20
C LYS A 233 14.02 -3.89 -49.35
N PHE A 234 15.16 -4.04 -48.66
CA PHE A 234 15.99 -5.25 -48.71
C PHE A 234 15.39 -6.43 -47.92
N ALA A 235 14.41 -6.20 -47.05
CA ALA A 235 13.77 -7.24 -46.24
C ALA A 235 12.25 -7.11 -46.33
N LYS A 236 11.65 -7.70 -47.38
CA LYS A 236 10.20 -7.67 -47.59
C LYS A 236 9.47 -8.33 -46.42
N GLY A 237 8.50 -7.62 -45.84
CA GLY A 237 7.72 -8.09 -44.69
C GLY A 237 8.31 -7.73 -43.32
N LEU A 238 9.53 -7.18 -43.27
CA LEU A 238 10.12 -6.62 -42.05
C LEU A 238 9.64 -5.17 -41.84
N VAL A 239 9.17 -4.86 -40.64
CA VAL A 239 8.86 -3.51 -40.18
C VAL A 239 9.67 -3.22 -38.93
N ILE A 240 10.40 -2.12 -38.93
CA ILE A 240 11.21 -1.63 -37.80
C ILE A 240 10.49 -0.42 -37.22
N ARG A 241 10.29 -0.40 -35.91
CA ARG A 241 9.73 0.74 -35.19
C ARG A 241 10.64 1.10 -34.03
N GLY A 242 10.71 2.38 -33.70
CA GLY A 242 11.38 2.82 -32.50
C GLY A 242 10.81 4.14 -32.03
N GLY A 243 10.91 4.39 -30.74
CA GLY A 243 10.39 5.62 -30.14
C GLY A 243 11.05 5.96 -28.82
N TYR A 244 11.03 7.25 -28.50
CA TYR A 244 11.40 7.85 -27.24
C TYR A 244 10.41 8.96 -26.91
N GLY A 245 10.00 9.06 -25.66
CA GLY A 245 9.17 10.17 -25.22
C GLY A 245 9.29 10.42 -23.72
N ILE A 246 9.06 11.67 -23.33
CA ILE A 246 8.96 12.08 -21.94
C ILE A 246 7.52 12.44 -21.63
N THR A 247 7.04 12.04 -20.46
CA THR A 247 5.73 12.43 -19.93
C THR A 247 5.87 12.82 -18.47
N HIS A 248 5.17 13.86 -18.03
CA HIS A 248 5.09 14.25 -16.64
C HIS A 248 3.80 13.76 -15.99
N SER A 249 3.85 13.43 -14.71
CA SER A 249 2.67 13.05 -13.94
C SER A 249 1.78 14.25 -13.69
N ILE A 250 0.48 14.01 -13.63
CA ILE A 250 -0.48 14.99 -13.15
C ILE A 250 -0.32 15.08 -11.64
N LEU A 251 0.00 16.27 -11.14
CA LEU A 251 0.36 16.51 -9.74
C LEU A 251 -0.82 16.42 -8.79
N THR A 252 -2.00 16.79 -9.28
CA THR A 252 -3.17 16.93 -8.44
C THR A 252 -4.27 16.00 -8.93
N GLY A 253 -4.66 15.04 -8.09
CA GLY A 253 -5.64 13.98 -8.41
C GLY A 253 -6.66 13.74 -7.29
N ARG A 254 -7.48 12.70 -7.46
CA ARG A 254 -8.74 12.42 -6.74
C ARG A 254 -8.57 11.90 -5.30
N ASN A 255 -7.62 12.41 -4.53
CA ASN A 255 -7.55 12.17 -3.08
C ASN A 255 -8.30 13.29 -2.36
N ARG A 256 -9.42 12.92 -1.75
CA ARG A 256 -10.56 13.79 -1.42
C ARG A 256 -10.42 14.54 -0.08
N VAL A 257 -9.21 14.63 0.47
CA VAL A 257 -8.94 15.17 1.81
C VAL A 257 -8.04 16.40 1.73
N PRO A 258 -8.35 17.52 2.42
CA PRO A 258 -7.48 18.66 2.51
C PRO A 258 -6.25 18.26 3.30
N PHE A 259 -5.09 18.54 2.74
CA PHE A 259 -3.81 18.34 3.38
C PHE A 259 -3.06 19.68 3.44
N PRO A 260 -2.68 20.16 4.64
CA PRO A 260 -3.00 19.59 5.95
C PRO A 260 -4.47 19.82 6.35
N ASN A 261 -5.06 18.88 7.10
CA ASN A 261 -6.37 19.06 7.71
C ASN A 261 -6.21 19.81 9.04
N LEU A 262 -6.56 21.09 9.07
CA LEU A 262 -6.47 21.93 10.28
C LEU A 262 -7.53 21.59 11.35
N GLY A 263 -8.43 20.65 11.07
CA GLY A 263 -9.58 20.29 11.90
C GLY A 263 -9.54 18.87 12.49
N GLY A 264 -8.40 18.18 12.59
CA GLY A 264 -8.40 16.80 13.10
C GLY A 264 -7.10 16.27 13.72
N LYS A 265 -7.25 15.49 14.81
CA LYS A 265 -6.26 14.52 15.30
C LYS A 265 -6.23 13.30 14.35
N ALA A 266 -5.06 12.96 13.81
CA ALA A 266 -4.90 11.78 12.95
C ALA A 266 -4.78 10.46 13.72
N ASP A 267 -4.30 10.46 14.98
CA ASP A 267 -3.78 9.22 15.61
C ASP A 267 -4.63 8.64 16.76
N ALA A 268 -5.81 9.19 17.00
CA ALA A 268 -6.85 8.52 17.76
C ALA A 268 -8.15 9.01 17.16
N HIS A 269 -9.03 8.08 16.79
CA HIS A 269 -10.41 8.36 16.42
C HIS A 269 -10.95 9.51 17.28
N ARG A 270 -11.78 10.39 16.69
CA ARG A 270 -12.63 11.36 17.41
C ARG A 270 -13.38 10.61 18.54
N GLN A 271 -12.72 10.43 19.68
CA GLN A 271 -13.09 9.52 20.76
C GLN A 271 -13.32 10.37 21.98
N LEU A 272 -14.59 10.52 22.31
CA LEU A 272 -14.98 10.62 23.70
C LEU A 272 -14.96 9.20 24.27
N ASN A 273 -13.80 8.69 24.71
CA ASN A 273 -13.78 7.50 25.57
C ASN A 273 -14.38 7.89 26.93
N VAL A 274 -15.69 7.95 27.01
CA VAL A 274 -16.38 7.93 28.29
C VAL A 274 -16.32 6.48 28.76
N ALA A 275 -15.30 6.16 29.54
CA ALA A 275 -15.26 4.91 30.27
C ALA A 275 -16.25 5.02 31.43
N TYR A 276 -17.41 4.41 31.28
CA TYR A 276 -18.30 4.20 32.42
C TYR A 276 -17.67 3.08 33.25
N GLY A 277 -17.00 3.45 34.34
CA GLY A 277 -16.38 2.49 35.24
C GLY A 277 -17.43 1.60 35.89
N THR A 278 -17.12 0.31 35.97
CA THR A 278 -17.63 -0.52 37.06
C THR A 278 -17.05 -0.02 38.36
N THR A 279 -17.92 0.28 39.33
CA THR A 279 -17.59 0.59 40.74
C THR A 279 -16.56 1.72 40.96
N ASP A 280 -17.07 2.84 41.47
CA ASP A 280 -16.38 4.04 41.98
C ASP A 280 -14.99 3.87 42.64
N ILE A 281 -13.93 3.58 41.88
CA ILE A 281 -12.53 3.71 42.37
C ILE A 281 -11.72 4.73 41.56
N PHE A 282 -12.21 5.15 40.39
CA PHE A 282 -11.64 6.28 39.66
C PHE A 282 -12.77 7.19 39.16
N ASN A 283 -12.88 8.37 39.77
CA ASN A 283 -13.68 9.48 39.27
C ASN A 283 -13.40 9.66 37.77
N PRO A 284 -14.40 9.71 36.86
CA PRO A 284 -14.21 9.92 35.43
C PRO A 284 -13.68 11.33 35.15
N SER A 285 -12.42 11.57 35.51
CA SER A 285 -11.65 12.76 35.21
C SER A 285 -11.14 12.75 33.76
N ASN A 286 -11.22 11.60 33.08
CA ASN A 286 -11.00 11.49 31.64
C ASN A 286 -12.30 11.78 30.87
N VAL A 287 -12.85 12.99 31.01
CA VAL A 287 -13.68 13.55 29.94
C VAL A 287 -12.72 13.83 28.80
N GLY A 288 -12.59 12.89 27.86
CA GLY A 288 -11.80 13.08 26.66
C GLY A 288 -12.26 14.38 25.98
N GLY A 289 -11.40 15.40 25.98
CA GLY A 289 -11.74 16.69 25.39
C GLY A 289 -12.18 16.53 23.93
N CYS A 290 -13.15 17.34 23.53
CA CYS A 290 -13.87 17.28 22.25
C CYS A 290 -13.02 17.65 21.02
N GLY A 291 -11.72 17.35 21.01
CA GLY A 291 -10.84 17.67 19.89
C GLY A 291 -10.80 19.16 19.58
N LEU A 292 -11.21 19.55 18.38
CA LEU A 292 -11.38 20.94 17.96
C LEU A 292 -12.85 21.35 17.86
N ALA A 293 -13.78 20.54 18.36
CA ALA A 293 -15.20 20.86 18.42
C ALA A 293 -15.65 21.30 19.82
N ILE A 294 -16.83 21.93 19.89
CA ILE A 294 -17.50 22.24 21.15
C ILE A 294 -18.45 21.09 21.46
N CYS A 295 -18.28 20.42 22.61
CA CYS A 295 -19.30 19.53 23.12
C CYS A 295 -20.41 20.37 23.73
N ASP A 296 -21.66 20.13 23.32
CA ASP A 296 -22.81 20.60 24.08
C ASP A 296 -23.09 19.58 25.20
N PRO A 297 -22.75 19.88 26.46
CA PRO A 297 -23.00 18.96 27.57
C PRO A 297 -24.50 18.78 27.85
N ASN A 298 -25.37 19.60 27.25
CA ASN A 298 -26.81 19.59 27.52
C ASN A 298 -27.58 18.63 26.59
N VAL A 299 -26.93 17.99 25.63
CA VAL A 299 -27.55 16.99 24.74
C VAL A 299 -27.14 15.58 25.21
N PRO A 300 -27.97 14.89 26.02
CA PRO A 300 -27.66 13.52 26.44
C PRO A 300 -27.66 12.58 25.23
N ALA A 301 -26.59 11.81 25.06
CA ALA A 301 -26.51 10.78 24.03
C ALA A 301 -27.42 9.60 24.39
N GLN A 302 -28.32 9.21 23.49
CA GLN A 302 -29.31 8.16 23.66
C GLN A 302 -29.13 7.06 22.62
N PHE A 303 -29.20 5.81 23.08
CA PHE A 303 -29.07 4.64 22.23
C PHE A 303 -30.16 4.60 21.16
N GLY A 304 -29.77 4.70 19.89
CA GLY A 304 -30.68 4.62 18.73
C GLY A 304 -31.55 5.86 18.48
N TYR A 305 -31.43 6.93 19.28
CA TYR A 305 -32.34 8.09 19.23
C TYR A 305 -31.67 9.40 18.79
N ASN A 306 -30.45 9.70 19.27
CA ASN A 306 -29.74 10.91 18.86
C ASN A 306 -28.22 10.69 18.78
N ASN A 307 -27.57 11.50 17.95
CA ASN A 307 -26.12 11.54 17.84
C ASN A 307 -25.55 12.54 18.84
N VAL A 308 -24.33 12.33 19.31
CA VAL A 308 -23.55 13.42 19.95
C VAL A 308 -23.34 14.49 18.89
N VAL A 309 -23.99 15.64 19.06
CA VAL A 309 -23.86 16.77 18.13
C VAL A 309 -22.65 17.58 18.56
N TYR A 310 -21.56 17.46 17.80
CA TYR A 310 -20.43 18.37 17.90
C TYR A 310 -20.74 19.63 17.09
N GLN A 311 -20.77 20.79 17.75
CA GLN A 311 -20.82 22.06 17.03
C GLN A 311 -19.43 22.35 16.43
N PRO A 312 -19.34 22.73 15.13
CA PRO A 312 -18.08 23.19 14.55
C PRO A 312 -17.54 24.37 15.35
N ASP A 313 -16.24 24.36 15.69
CA ASP A 313 -15.60 25.53 16.29
C ASP A 313 -15.29 26.56 15.19
N PRO A 314 -15.99 27.71 15.17
CA PRO A 314 -15.77 28.74 14.15
C PRO A 314 -14.39 29.41 14.28
N THR A 315 -13.75 29.35 15.45
CA THR A 315 -12.45 30.00 15.72
C THR A 315 -11.29 29.34 14.95
N LEU A 316 -11.45 28.09 14.52
CA LEU A 316 -10.44 27.37 13.74
C LEU A 316 -10.03 28.10 12.45
N PHE A 317 -10.96 28.85 11.87
CA PHE A 317 -10.78 29.54 10.61
C PHE A 317 -10.62 31.06 10.76
N ALA A 318 -10.53 31.56 11.99
CA ALA A 318 -10.12 32.92 12.28
C ALA A 318 -8.60 33.02 12.06
N ILE A 319 -8.19 33.26 10.82
CA ILE A 319 -6.79 33.49 10.46
C ILE A 319 -6.38 34.87 10.99
N THR A 320 -5.22 34.95 11.64
CA THR A 320 -4.61 36.20 12.10
C THR A 320 -4.34 37.15 10.94
N GLY A 321 -4.26 38.46 11.19
CA GLY A 321 -4.10 39.46 10.12
C GLY A 321 -2.84 39.27 9.27
N ASP A 322 -1.76 38.78 9.88
CA ASP A 322 -0.49 38.41 9.25
C ASP A 322 -0.43 36.94 8.79
N GLY A 323 -1.48 36.16 9.08
CA GLY A 323 -1.59 34.76 8.71
C GLY A 323 -0.60 33.85 9.43
N THR A 324 -0.08 34.23 10.60
CA THR A 324 0.80 33.37 11.40
C THR A 324 0.16 32.90 12.69
N ILE A 325 0.48 31.68 13.10
CA ILE A 325 0.21 31.17 14.45
C ILE A 325 1.57 30.89 15.09
N HIS A 326 1.92 31.69 16.09
CA HIS A 326 3.17 31.60 16.81
C HIS A 326 3.11 30.52 17.88
N PRO A 327 4.26 29.93 18.25
CA PRO A 327 4.32 28.98 19.36
C PRO A 327 3.84 29.58 20.70
N ARG A 328 3.91 30.91 20.87
CA ARG A 328 3.46 31.62 22.08
C ARG A 328 1.98 31.98 22.10
N ASP A 329 1.25 31.76 21.00
CA ASP A 329 -0.13 32.19 20.89
C ASP A 329 -1.03 31.38 21.82
N VAL A 330 -1.78 32.12 22.65
CA VAL A 330 -2.74 31.55 23.60
C VAL A 330 -4.08 31.41 22.88
N GLY A 331 -4.49 30.17 22.60
CA GLY A 331 -5.77 29.90 21.94
C GLY A 331 -6.96 29.89 22.91
N LYS A 332 -6.73 29.51 24.17
CA LYS A 332 -7.77 29.48 25.21
C LYS A 332 -7.17 29.52 26.61
N GLN A 333 -7.92 30.04 27.58
CA GLN A 333 -7.67 29.85 29.00
C GLN A 333 -8.65 28.84 29.59
N VAL A 334 -8.15 27.91 30.41
CA VAL A 334 -8.94 26.94 31.18
C VAL A 334 -8.46 26.98 32.63
N ASP A 335 -9.35 27.27 33.56
CA ASP A 335 -9.05 27.35 35.01
C ASP A 335 -7.84 28.24 35.35
N GLY A 336 -7.70 29.36 34.65
CA GLY A 336 -6.59 30.31 34.85
C GLY A 336 -5.26 29.90 34.20
N VAL A 337 -5.20 28.73 33.56
CA VAL A 337 -4.03 28.25 32.83
C VAL A 337 -4.15 28.59 31.35
N ASN A 338 -3.14 29.27 30.80
CA ASN A 338 -3.02 29.50 29.36
C ASN A 338 -2.77 28.17 28.65
N LEU A 339 -3.53 27.89 27.59
CA LEU A 339 -3.29 26.78 26.69
C LEU A 339 -2.89 27.30 25.31
N GLN A 340 -1.86 26.68 24.73
CA GLN A 340 -1.40 26.96 23.38
C GLN A 340 -2.54 26.81 22.35
N ASP A 341 -2.53 27.62 21.30
CA ASP A 341 -3.46 27.48 20.19
C ASP A 341 -3.48 26.02 19.68
N ARG A 342 -4.66 25.40 19.72
CA ARG A 342 -4.82 23.99 19.34
C ARG A 342 -4.49 23.73 17.87
N ARG A 343 -4.62 24.74 16.99
CA ARG A 343 -4.20 24.62 15.59
C ARG A 343 -2.70 24.48 15.47
N TYR A 344 -1.93 25.17 16.31
CA TYR A 344 -0.48 25.01 16.39
C TYR A 344 -0.11 23.63 16.95
N ALA A 345 -0.70 23.24 18.08
CA ALA A 345 -0.41 21.97 18.74
C ALA A 345 -0.83 20.73 17.91
N GLN A 346 -1.74 20.86 16.94
CA GLN A 346 -2.13 19.78 16.03
C GLN A 346 -1.36 19.74 14.70
N THR A 347 -0.71 20.83 14.29
CA THR A 347 -0.20 20.97 12.92
C THR A 347 1.31 20.78 12.85
N GLY A 348 1.75 19.62 12.35
CA GLY A 348 3.15 19.28 12.12
C GLY A 348 3.40 18.88 10.66
N PHE A 349 3.28 19.82 9.72
CA PHE A 349 3.47 19.55 8.29
C PHE A 349 4.32 20.62 7.62
N VAL A 350 5.18 20.16 6.70
CA VAL A 350 5.96 20.99 5.78
C VAL A 350 5.95 20.34 4.40
N PHE A 351 6.12 21.12 3.36
CA PHE A 351 6.08 20.66 1.97
C PHE A 351 7.44 20.84 1.31
N GLY A 352 7.78 19.93 0.41
CA GLY A 352 9.04 19.93 -0.31
C GLY A 352 9.30 21.24 -1.07
N GLN A 353 10.20 22.07 -0.55
CA GLN A 353 10.63 23.30 -1.24
C GLN A 353 11.52 23.02 -2.47
N ASN A 354 12.04 21.79 -2.59
CA ASN A 354 12.79 21.30 -3.76
C ASN A 354 11.93 20.39 -4.65
N PHE A 355 10.60 20.50 -4.58
CA PHE A 355 9.66 19.73 -5.38
C PHE A 355 9.95 19.83 -6.88
N LYS A 356 9.81 18.71 -7.59
CA LYS A 356 9.93 18.55 -9.03
C LYS A 356 8.82 17.65 -9.55
N THR A 357 8.19 18.02 -10.67
CA THR A 357 7.14 17.19 -11.27
C THR A 357 7.70 15.80 -11.61
N PRO A 358 7.05 14.70 -11.18
CA PRO A 358 7.47 13.36 -11.56
C PRO A 358 7.49 13.19 -13.08
N MET A 359 8.59 12.66 -13.59
CA MET A 359 8.85 12.52 -15.02
C MET A 359 9.13 11.06 -15.37
N ILE A 360 8.50 10.56 -16.43
CA ILE A 360 8.70 9.23 -16.98
C ILE A 360 9.24 9.37 -18.41
N GLN A 361 10.37 8.74 -18.67
CA GLN A 361 10.91 8.56 -20.02
C GLN A 361 10.52 7.16 -20.49
N ASN A 362 9.93 7.04 -21.66
CA ASN A 362 9.62 5.77 -22.30
C ASN A 362 10.44 5.62 -23.56
N PHE A 363 10.97 4.44 -23.80
CA PHE A 363 11.69 4.12 -25.02
C PHE A 363 11.36 2.71 -25.49
N SER A 364 11.30 2.54 -26.81
CA SER A 364 11.05 1.25 -27.43
C SER A 364 11.78 1.11 -28.75
N PHE A 365 12.11 -0.12 -29.08
CA PHE A 365 12.61 -0.53 -30.38
C PHE A 365 12.04 -1.91 -30.70
N GLU A 366 11.41 -2.06 -31.86
CA GLU A 366 10.66 -3.25 -32.23
C GLU A 366 10.92 -3.64 -33.69
N LEU A 367 11.04 -4.95 -33.92
CA LEU A 367 11.13 -5.59 -35.21
C LEU A 367 9.89 -6.48 -35.36
N GLN A 368 9.16 -6.33 -36.45
CA GLN A 368 8.02 -7.16 -36.78
C GLN A 368 8.23 -7.78 -38.15
N THR A 369 8.07 -9.10 -38.25
CA THR A 369 8.18 -9.81 -39.52
C THR A 369 7.23 -11.00 -39.59
N ARG A 370 6.89 -11.40 -40.81
CA ARG A 370 6.15 -12.63 -41.06
C ARG A 370 7.14 -13.81 -41.07
N ILE A 371 6.86 -14.86 -40.29
CA ILE A 371 7.64 -16.09 -40.27
C ILE A 371 6.77 -17.31 -40.59
N LEU A 372 7.32 -18.25 -41.38
CA LEU A 372 6.76 -19.59 -41.63
C LEU A 372 5.23 -19.62 -41.88
N GLY A 373 4.77 -19.16 -43.04
CA GLY A 373 3.33 -19.14 -43.34
C GLY A 373 2.64 -17.97 -42.66
N ASP A 374 1.52 -18.18 -41.95
CA ASP A 374 0.68 -17.10 -41.40
C ASP A 374 1.10 -16.58 -40.02
N ASN A 375 2.32 -16.89 -39.56
CA ASN A 375 2.80 -16.42 -38.27
C ASN A 375 3.50 -15.06 -38.41
N VAL A 376 3.30 -14.19 -37.43
CA VAL A 376 3.93 -12.89 -37.29
C VAL A 376 4.75 -12.92 -36.01
N LEU A 377 6.05 -12.71 -36.13
CA LEU A 377 6.96 -12.53 -35.02
C LEU A 377 7.20 -11.05 -34.81
N THR A 378 6.98 -10.58 -33.59
CA THR A 378 7.42 -9.26 -33.13
C THR A 378 8.44 -9.47 -32.03
N ALA A 379 9.61 -8.85 -32.13
CA ALA A 379 10.63 -8.88 -31.10
C ALA A 379 11.10 -7.45 -30.84
N GLY A 380 11.25 -7.06 -29.58
CA GLY A 380 11.62 -5.70 -29.27
C GLY A 380 12.15 -5.50 -27.86
N TRP A 381 12.77 -4.36 -27.67
CA TRP A 381 13.18 -3.83 -26.39
C TRP A 381 12.26 -2.69 -26.00
N ARG A 382 11.77 -2.71 -24.77
CA ARG A 382 10.96 -1.65 -24.17
C ARG A 382 11.59 -1.25 -22.86
N GLY A 383 11.56 0.01 -22.51
CA GLY A 383 11.89 0.41 -21.17
C GLY A 383 11.29 1.74 -20.78
N SER A 384 11.33 1.98 -19.47
CA SER A 384 10.85 3.18 -18.85
C SER A 384 11.79 3.60 -17.72
N LYS A 385 11.96 4.91 -17.55
CA LYS A 385 12.76 5.49 -16.47
C LYS A 385 11.95 6.58 -15.78
N GLY A 386 11.64 6.36 -14.50
CA GLY A 386 11.02 7.37 -13.64
C GLY A 386 12.09 8.20 -12.91
N THR A 387 11.91 9.51 -12.88
CA THR A 387 12.76 10.48 -12.17
C THR A 387 11.90 11.50 -11.46
N HIS A 388 12.35 12.01 -10.32
CA HIS A 388 11.55 12.89 -9.45
C HIS A 388 10.20 12.26 -9.04
N LEU A 389 10.16 10.94 -8.91
CA LEU A 389 8.98 10.27 -8.41
C LEU A 389 8.73 10.70 -6.96
N PHE A 390 7.45 10.76 -6.59
CA PHE A 390 7.06 10.97 -5.21
C PHE A 390 7.68 9.90 -4.31
N SER A 391 8.16 10.35 -3.15
CA SER A 391 8.73 9.53 -2.11
C SER A 391 7.80 9.52 -0.90
N ALA A 392 7.97 8.53 -0.02
CA ALA A 392 7.26 8.46 1.26
C ALA A 392 7.50 9.73 2.11
N PRO A 393 6.48 10.20 2.86
CA PRO A 393 6.65 11.29 3.81
C PRO A 393 7.74 11.02 4.85
N ARG A 394 8.46 12.08 5.25
CA ARG A 394 9.56 11.99 6.22
C ARG A 394 9.28 12.79 7.49
N GLU A 395 9.57 12.21 8.65
CA GLU A 395 9.71 12.95 9.90
C GLU A 395 11.03 13.72 9.88
N VAL A 396 10.98 15.06 9.92
CA VAL A 396 12.18 15.93 9.95
C VAL A 396 12.51 16.49 11.33
N ASN A 397 11.65 16.28 12.33
CA ASN A 397 11.89 16.73 13.71
C ASN A 397 12.46 15.66 14.64
N SER A 398 12.73 14.45 14.16
CA SER A 398 13.39 13.40 14.95
C SER A 398 14.62 12.86 14.24
N ASN A 399 15.71 12.74 14.98
CA ASN A 399 16.84 11.92 14.56
C ASN A 399 16.54 10.47 14.95
N PRO A 400 16.49 9.54 13.97
CA PRO A 400 16.14 8.16 14.24
C PRO A 400 17.21 7.41 15.05
N PHE A 401 18.42 7.94 15.24
CA PHE A 401 19.53 7.21 15.89
C PHE A 401 19.78 7.57 17.35
N ASP A 402 19.53 8.82 17.74
CA ASP A 402 19.79 9.32 19.09
C ASP A 402 18.55 9.95 19.76
N ALA A 403 17.40 9.89 19.07
CA ALA A 403 16.12 10.50 19.49
C ALA A 403 16.19 12.02 19.74
N SER A 404 17.25 12.70 19.29
CA SER A 404 17.34 14.15 19.32
C SER A 404 16.32 14.79 18.36
N ARG A 405 15.98 16.05 18.63
CA ARG A 405 15.01 16.81 17.85
C ARG A 405 15.64 18.07 17.31
N ASN A 406 15.44 18.31 16.02
CA ASN A 406 15.91 19.54 15.36
C ASN A 406 15.15 20.78 15.86
N PHE A 407 13.88 20.60 16.24
CA PHE A 407 12.95 21.61 16.72
C PHE A 407 12.34 21.15 18.06
N PRO A 408 13.13 21.17 19.15
CA PRO A 408 12.72 20.64 20.45
C PRO A 408 11.57 21.41 21.10
N GLY A 409 11.34 22.67 20.69
CA GLY A 409 10.22 23.48 21.17
C GLY A 409 8.89 23.17 20.50
N PHE A 410 8.86 22.37 19.43
CA PHE A 410 7.61 21.94 18.84
C PHE A 410 7.03 20.77 19.65
N ASN A 411 6.03 21.06 20.49
CA ASN A 411 5.39 20.09 21.38
C ASN A 411 3.96 19.74 20.92
N GLY A 412 3.82 19.38 19.65
CA GLY A 412 2.54 18.98 19.06
C GLY A 412 2.01 17.63 19.60
N THR A 413 0.74 17.33 19.36
CA THR A 413 0.04 16.15 19.93
C THR A 413 0.58 14.80 19.44
N SER A 414 1.28 14.76 18.30
CA SER A 414 1.96 13.55 17.81
C SER A 414 3.39 13.47 18.38
N ALA A 415 3.54 13.75 19.67
CA ALA A 415 4.83 13.92 20.33
C ALA A 415 5.75 14.84 19.52
N GLY A 416 5.29 16.02 19.11
CA GLY A 416 6.10 17.03 18.41
C GLY A 416 6.75 16.60 17.10
N ARG A 417 6.11 15.75 16.30
CA ARG A 417 6.62 15.35 14.97
C ARG A 417 6.34 16.39 13.89
N ILE A 418 7.22 16.56 12.91
CA ILE A 418 7.01 17.44 11.74
C ILE A 418 7.18 16.66 10.43
N ILE A 419 6.09 16.42 9.73
CA ILE A 419 6.09 15.59 8.53
C ILE A 419 6.35 16.43 7.27
N LEU A 420 7.41 16.08 6.53
CA LEU A 420 7.67 16.56 5.19
C LEU A 420 6.86 15.77 4.15
N LEU A 421 6.04 16.49 3.40
CA LEU A 421 5.17 16.00 2.34
C LEU A 421 5.67 16.41 0.95
N ASP A 422 5.16 15.72 -0.06
CA ASP A 422 5.45 15.96 -1.48
C ASP A 422 6.97 15.99 -1.78
N GLU A 423 7.72 15.07 -1.18
CA GLU A 423 9.12 14.89 -1.55
C GLU A 423 9.21 14.13 -2.88
N THR A 424 10.00 14.64 -3.82
CA THR A 424 10.13 14.08 -5.18
C THR A 424 11.55 13.61 -5.46
N GLY A 425 12.04 12.70 -4.61
CA GLY A 425 13.41 12.21 -4.65
C GLY A 425 13.56 10.80 -5.23
N SER A 426 12.46 10.12 -5.55
CA SER A 426 12.47 8.71 -5.95
C SER A 426 12.69 8.52 -7.44
N SER A 427 13.20 7.34 -7.80
CA SER A 427 13.51 7.01 -9.19
C SER A 427 13.44 5.51 -9.48
N SER A 428 12.98 5.18 -10.69
CA SER A 428 12.82 3.81 -11.17
C SER A 428 13.41 3.63 -12.56
N ILE A 429 13.80 2.41 -12.89
CA ILE A 429 14.22 2.04 -14.25
C ILE A 429 13.77 0.61 -14.55
N TYR A 430 13.15 0.45 -15.72
CA TYR A 430 12.63 -0.80 -16.24
C TYR A 430 13.18 -1.04 -17.65
N HIS A 431 13.65 -2.24 -17.89
CA HIS A 431 14.01 -2.73 -19.22
C HIS A 431 13.36 -4.08 -19.46
N ALA A 432 12.87 -4.31 -20.67
CA ALA A 432 12.30 -5.57 -21.08
C ALA A 432 12.61 -5.89 -22.53
N PHE A 433 13.02 -7.13 -22.76
CA PHE A 433 12.91 -7.78 -24.04
C PHE A 433 11.52 -8.43 -24.14
N VAL A 434 10.79 -8.12 -25.20
CA VAL A 434 9.46 -8.67 -25.47
C VAL A 434 9.48 -9.38 -26.82
N ALA A 435 9.02 -10.61 -26.84
CA ALA A 435 8.81 -11.39 -28.06
C ALA A 435 7.36 -11.86 -28.12
N GLU A 436 6.70 -11.64 -29.25
CA GLU A 436 5.33 -12.03 -29.51
C GLU A 436 5.27 -12.82 -30.82
N LEU A 437 4.72 -14.02 -30.75
CA LEU A 437 4.41 -14.84 -31.91
C LEU A 437 2.89 -14.96 -32.04
N GLU A 438 2.34 -14.41 -33.12
CA GLU A 438 0.91 -14.44 -33.41
C GLU A 438 0.63 -15.20 -34.70
N ARG A 439 -0.38 -16.06 -34.67
CA ARG A 439 -1.04 -16.59 -35.87
C ARG A 439 -2.52 -16.23 -35.80
N ARG A 440 -2.98 -15.40 -36.73
CA ARG A 440 -4.41 -15.16 -36.94
C ARG A 440 -5.09 -16.44 -37.40
N PHE A 441 -6.38 -16.61 -37.08
CA PHE A 441 -7.11 -17.85 -37.38
C PHE A 441 -6.99 -18.21 -38.87
N SER A 442 -6.25 -19.29 -39.14
CA SER A 442 -5.98 -19.79 -40.48
C SER A 442 -5.77 -21.30 -40.43
N SER A 443 -6.44 -22.02 -41.33
CA SER A 443 -6.43 -23.49 -41.39
C SER A 443 -6.82 -24.17 -40.07
N GLY A 444 -7.76 -23.59 -39.33
CA GLY A 444 -8.26 -24.15 -38.07
C GLY A 444 -7.39 -23.86 -36.84
N VAL A 445 -6.33 -23.06 -36.96
CA VAL A 445 -5.43 -22.74 -35.85
C VAL A 445 -5.31 -21.23 -35.68
N GLN A 446 -5.47 -20.76 -34.45
CA GLN A 446 -5.15 -19.41 -34.01
C GLN A 446 -4.34 -19.53 -32.72
N TYR A 447 -3.29 -18.72 -32.57
CA TYR A 447 -2.60 -18.62 -31.29
C TYR A 447 -1.85 -17.31 -31.17
N ARG A 448 -1.56 -16.94 -29.92
CA ARG A 448 -0.66 -15.85 -29.54
C ARG A 448 0.19 -16.31 -28.36
N VAL A 449 1.50 -16.17 -28.51
CA VAL A 449 2.49 -16.45 -27.47
C VAL A 449 3.26 -15.17 -27.20
N ASN A 450 3.22 -14.69 -25.95
CA ASN A 450 3.92 -13.48 -25.51
C ASN A 450 4.95 -13.85 -24.46
N TYR A 451 6.21 -13.55 -24.70
CA TYR A 451 7.29 -13.71 -23.76
C TYR A 451 7.87 -12.35 -23.41
N THR A 452 8.06 -12.09 -22.12
CA THR A 452 8.71 -10.90 -21.59
C THR A 452 9.84 -11.34 -20.68
N TRP A 453 11.05 -10.90 -20.99
CA TRP A 453 12.19 -10.95 -20.10
C TRP A 453 12.51 -9.53 -19.64
N SER A 454 12.42 -9.26 -18.34
CA SER A 454 12.53 -7.90 -17.82
C SER A 454 13.48 -7.76 -16.64
N LYS A 455 13.83 -6.51 -16.32
CA LYS A 455 14.47 -6.09 -15.06
C LYS A 455 13.89 -4.75 -14.63
N SER A 456 13.42 -4.67 -13.38
CA SER A 456 12.89 -3.44 -12.76
C SER A 456 13.69 -3.12 -11.51
N ILE A 457 14.18 -1.89 -11.37
CA ILE A 457 14.96 -1.40 -10.24
C ILE A 457 14.39 -0.06 -9.78
N ASP A 458 14.14 0.10 -8.48
CA ASP A 458 13.71 1.36 -7.87
C ASP A 458 14.32 1.58 -6.47
N ASP A 459 14.24 2.81 -5.98
CA ASP A 459 14.59 3.18 -4.60
C ASP A 459 13.37 3.22 -3.66
N SER A 460 12.16 3.18 -4.23
CA SER A 460 10.90 2.93 -3.55
C SER A 460 9.97 2.18 -4.50
N SER A 461 9.41 1.06 -4.05
CA SER A 461 8.29 0.39 -4.74
C SER A 461 6.94 0.75 -4.10
N GLY A 462 6.95 1.64 -3.07
CA GLY A 462 5.80 2.05 -2.29
C GLY A 462 5.00 3.12 -3.02
N GLY A 463 3.68 3.09 -2.88
CA GLY A 463 2.78 4.05 -3.52
C GLY A 463 2.85 5.44 -2.88
N ILE A 464 2.16 6.41 -3.52
CA ILE A 464 2.08 7.83 -3.11
C ILE A 464 0.99 8.05 -2.04
N GLU A 465 0.62 7.02 -1.27
CA GLU A 465 -0.37 7.23 -0.21
C GLU A 465 0.34 7.66 1.07
N PRO A 466 0.21 8.93 1.50
CA PRO A 466 0.65 9.30 2.83
C PRO A 466 -0.20 8.52 3.84
N ASP A 467 0.43 7.59 4.56
CA ASP A 467 -0.13 6.94 5.74
C ASP A 467 -0.25 8.02 6.84
N PHE A 468 -1.33 8.78 6.84
CA PHE A 468 -1.73 9.50 8.05
C PHE A 468 -2.61 8.60 8.87
N GLY A 469 -2.00 7.65 9.59
CA GLY A 469 -2.44 7.18 10.92
C GLY A 469 -3.89 6.71 11.10
N ASN A 470 -4.69 6.47 10.05
CA ASN A 470 -6.04 5.96 10.18
C ASN A 470 -6.62 5.30 8.91
N LEU A 471 -5.88 4.37 8.30
CA LEU A 471 -6.51 3.14 7.82
C LEU A 471 -6.52 2.15 9.00
N ALA A 472 -7.31 2.44 10.04
CA ALA A 472 -7.55 1.46 11.10
C ALA A 472 -8.26 0.23 10.51
N GLY A 473 -7.45 -0.80 10.21
CA GLY A 473 -7.83 -2.17 10.52
C GLY A 473 -8.45 -3.02 9.42
N GLN A 474 -8.19 -2.80 8.13
CA GLN A 474 -8.59 -3.82 7.14
C GLN A 474 -7.88 -3.89 5.77
N ASP A 475 -6.80 -3.17 5.49
CA ASP A 475 -6.14 -3.32 4.20
C ASP A 475 -4.80 -4.04 4.29
N SER A 476 -4.78 -5.25 3.74
CA SER A 476 -3.60 -6.01 3.29
C SER A 476 -2.60 -5.19 2.44
N GLY A 477 -2.92 -3.94 2.09
CA GLY A 477 -2.07 -2.97 1.40
C GLY A 477 -1.13 -2.16 2.31
N ALA A 478 -1.43 -1.96 3.60
CA ALA A 478 -0.57 -1.16 4.48
C ALA A 478 0.80 -1.84 4.70
N GLU A 479 0.83 -3.16 4.91
CA GLU A 479 2.09 -3.92 4.93
C GLU A 479 2.86 -3.86 3.60
N THR A 480 2.14 -3.78 2.47
CA THR A 480 2.75 -3.70 1.14
C THR A 480 3.46 -2.35 0.94
N ILE A 481 2.96 -1.25 1.51
CA ILE A 481 3.58 0.08 1.43
C ILE A 481 4.83 0.13 2.33
N ARG A 482 4.70 -0.34 3.59
CA ARG A 482 5.78 -0.33 4.60
C ARG A 482 7.07 -1.04 4.20
N ARG A 483 6.96 -2.09 3.40
CA ARG A 483 8.12 -2.89 2.93
C ARG A 483 8.78 -2.31 1.69
N ASN A 484 8.06 -1.43 1.01
CA ASN A 484 8.45 -0.92 -0.29
C ASN A 484 9.01 0.50 -0.21
N ASP A 485 8.90 1.15 0.95
CA ASP A 485 9.42 2.48 1.22
C ASP A 485 10.89 2.47 1.67
N PRO A 486 11.62 3.56 1.40
CA PRO A 486 13.03 3.66 1.75
C PRO A 486 13.21 3.73 3.28
N LEU A 487 14.11 2.90 3.81
CA LEU A 487 14.50 2.94 5.23
C LEU A 487 15.39 4.15 5.52
N ASN A 488 16.40 4.37 4.68
CA ASN A 488 17.25 5.55 4.72
C ASN A 488 16.74 6.65 3.78
N SER A 489 15.91 7.55 4.31
CA SER A 489 15.44 8.70 3.51
C SER A 489 16.44 9.88 3.45
N PHE A 490 17.55 9.83 4.21
CA PHE A 490 18.66 10.80 4.12
C PHE A 490 19.64 10.47 2.99
N GLY A 491 19.70 9.20 2.56
CA GLY A 491 20.57 8.72 1.48
C GLY A 491 19.93 7.59 0.69
N ARG A 492 19.17 7.93 -0.37
CA ARG A 492 18.35 6.95 -1.14
C ARG A 492 19.15 6.02 -2.06
N THR A 493 20.43 6.28 -2.29
CA THR A 493 21.26 5.42 -3.13
C THR A 493 21.41 4.01 -2.53
N SER A 494 21.43 3.89 -1.20
CA SER A 494 21.45 2.60 -0.48
C SER A 494 20.12 1.84 -0.57
N GLU A 495 19.06 2.50 -1.05
CA GLU A 495 17.73 1.92 -1.19
C GLU A 495 17.50 1.35 -2.59
N ARG A 496 18.41 1.53 -3.56
CA ARG A 496 18.23 0.97 -4.90
C ARG A 496 18.32 -0.55 -4.89
N SER A 497 17.20 -1.21 -5.19
CA SER A 497 17.13 -2.65 -5.38
C SER A 497 16.13 -3.02 -6.48
N VAL A 498 16.00 -4.31 -6.74
CA VAL A 498 14.93 -4.82 -7.59
C VAL A 498 13.56 -4.35 -7.07
N SER A 499 12.63 -4.02 -7.96
CA SER A 499 11.27 -3.59 -7.59
C SER A 499 10.47 -4.74 -6.96
N SER A 500 9.54 -4.45 -6.05
CA SER A 500 8.68 -5.46 -5.43
C SER A 500 7.82 -6.25 -6.42
N PHE A 501 7.41 -5.61 -7.50
CA PHE A 501 6.60 -6.17 -8.59
C PHE A 501 7.47 -6.68 -9.76
N HIS A 502 8.75 -6.95 -9.51
CA HIS A 502 9.65 -7.43 -10.55
C HIS A 502 9.43 -8.92 -10.86
N TYR A 503 8.96 -9.22 -12.07
CA TYR A 503 8.90 -10.58 -12.61
C TYR A 503 9.86 -10.73 -13.78
N PRO A 504 11.06 -11.32 -13.58
CA PRO A 504 12.06 -11.46 -14.63
C PRO A 504 11.52 -12.15 -15.89
N HIS A 505 10.74 -13.22 -15.76
CA HIS A 505 10.20 -13.95 -16.91
C HIS A 505 8.69 -14.07 -16.81
N VAL A 506 7.99 -13.70 -17.89
CA VAL A 506 6.55 -13.90 -18.04
C VAL A 506 6.27 -14.42 -19.45
N LEU A 507 5.63 -15.58 -19.52
CA LEU A 507 5.17 -16.24 -20.74
C LEU A 507 3.65 -16.39 -20.67
N ASN A 508 2.94 -15.79 -21.62
CA ASN A 508 1.51 -15.95 -21.80
C ASN A 508 1.24 -16.68 -23.12
N ILE A 509 0.35 -17.67 -23.08
CA ILE A 509 -0.01 -18.51 -24.21
C ILE A 509 -1.53 -18.49 -24.31
N ASN A 510 -2.04 -18.19 -25.50
CA ASN A 510 -3.45 -18.36 -25.83
C ASN A 510 -3.54 -19.06 -27.19
N GLY A 511 -4.33 -20.12 -27.28
CA GLY A 511 -4.51 -20.85 -28.52
C GLY A 511 -5.92 -21.41 -28.67
N LEU A 512 -6.38 -21.44 -29.91
CA LEU A 512 -7.59 -22.12 -30.35
C LEU A 512 -7.22 -23.03 -31.53
N TRP A 513 -7.55 -24.31 -31.40
CA TRP A 513 -7.39 -25.30 -32.45
C TRP A 513 -8.73 -25.97 -32.75
N GLU A 514 -9.26 -25.69 -33.92
CA GLU A 514 -10.35 -26.46 -34.51
C GLU A 514 -9.76 -27.70 -35.19
N LEU A 515 -10.17 -28.88 -34.71
CA LEU A 515 -9.62 -30.12 -35.22
C LEU A 515 -9.96 -30.29 -36.72
N PRO A 516 -9.01 -30.80 -37.53
CA PRO A 516 -9.14 -30.87 -38.98
C PRO A 516 -10.01 -32.04 -39.46
N PHE A 517 -10.95 -32.52 -38.65
CA PHE A 517 -11.80 -33.67 -38.92
C PHE A 517 -13.26 -33.25 -39.19
N GLY A 518 -13.94 -33.98 -40.07
CA GLY A 518 -15.36 -33.82 -40.34
C GLY A 518 -15.70 -33.06 -41.62
N ARG A 519 -16.98 -32.78 -41.83
CA ARG A 519 -17.53 -32.27 -43.10
C ARG A 519 -16.98 -30.88 -43.45
N GLY A 520 -16.27 -30.78 -44.57
CA GLY A 520 -15.62 -29.55 -45.03
C GLY A 520 -14.23 -29.29 -44.41
N LYS A 521 -13.66 -30.26 -43.70
CA LYS A 521 -12.29 -30.22 -43.16
C LYS A 521 -11.34 -31.14 -43.94
N ARG A 522 -10.05 -31.07 -43.61
CA ARG A 522 -8.96 -31.74 -44.36
C ARG A 522 -9.00 -33.26 -44.26
N PHE A 523 -9.42 -33.81 -43.13
CA PHE A 523 -9.40 -35.25 -42.86
C PHE A 523 -10.79 -35.78 -42.48
N LEU A 524 -11.05 -37.06 -42.74
CA LEU A 524 -12.30 -37.76 -42.38
C LEU A 524 -13.56 -36.97 -42.79
N ASN A 525 -13.55 -36.48 -44.04
CA ASN A 525 -14.59 -35.64 -44.62
C ASN A 525 -15.67 -36.42 -45.39
N GLN A 526 -15.64 -37.75 -45.35
CA GLN A 526 -16.57 -38.68 -46.04
C GLN A 526 -17.18 -39.68 -45.03
N GLY A 527 -18.46 -40.04 -45.20
CA GLY A 527 -19.23 -40.92 -44.29
C GLY A 527 -20.20 -40.20 -43.34
N ARG A 528 -21.51 -40.49 -43.43
CA ARG A 528 -22.60 -39.78 -42.72
C ARG A 528 -22.43 -39.75 -41.19
N TRP A 529 -22.20 -40.90 -40.54
CA TRP A 529 -22.22 -41.00 -39.08
C TRP A 529 -20.85 -40.67 -38.42
N ILE A 530 -19.75 -41.08 -39.04
CA ILE A 530 -18.37 -40.81 -38.56
C ILE A 530 -18.09 -39.30 -38.51
N GLN A 531 -18.64 -38.52 -39.46
CA GLN A 531 -18.51 -37.06 -39.48
C GLN A 531 -19.13 -36.37 -38.27
N HIS A 532 -20.30 -36.82 -37.80
CA HIS A 532 -20.96 -36.23 -36.63
C HIS A 532 -20.22 -36.56 -35.33
N LEU A 533 -19.65 -37.77 -35.23
CA LEU A 533 -18.85 -38.19 -34.08
C LEU A 533 -17.50 -37.48 -34.01
N LEU A 534 -16.78 -37.34 -35.12
CA LEU A 534 -15.39 -36.85 -35.12
C LEU A 534 -15.23 -35.37 -35.50
N GLY A 535 -16.24 -34.72 -36.09
CA GLY A 535 -16.17 -33.31 -36.50
C GLY A 535 -16.64 -32.29 -35.45
N GLY A 536 -16.26 -31.01 -35.59
CA GLY A 536 -16.77 -29.93 -34.72
C GLY A 536 -16.12 -29.84 -33.34
N TYR A 537 -14.98 -30.49 -33.13
CA TYR A 537 -14.15 -30.29 -31.94
C TYR A 537 -13.32 -29.01 -32.06
N GLN A 538 -13.32 -28.22 -31.00
CA GLN A 538 -12.43 -27.08 -30.82
C GLN A 538 -11.76 -27.21 -29.46
N ILE A 539 -10.45 -26.99 -29.43
CA ILE A 539 -9.64 -27.01 -28.21
C ILE A 539 -9.12 -25.59 -28.00
N SER A 540 -9.36 -25.04 -26.83
CA SER A 540 -8.80 -23.76 -26.39
C SER A 540 -7.85 -24.00 -25.24
N GLY A 541 -6.72 -23.29 -25.24
CA GLY A 541 -5.72 -23.35 -24.18
C GLY A 541 -5.30 -21.95 -23.74
N LEU A 542 -5.24 -21.74 -22.43
CA LEU A 542 -4.77 -20.51 -21.80
C LEU A 542 -3.67 -20.87 -20.82
N GLY A 543 -2.45 -20.40 -21.07
CA GLY A 543 -1.29 -20.66 -20.23
C GLY A 543 -0.65 -19.37 -19.74
N ARG A 544 -0.26 -19.32 -18.48
CA ARG A 544 0.62 -18.29 -17.93
C ARG A 544 1.70 -18.94 -17.09
N ILE A 545 2.94 -18.63 -17.42
CA ILE A 545 4.13 -19.07 -16.68
C ILE A 545 4.91 -17.82 -16.33
N SER A 546 5.19 -17.60 -15.05
CA SER A 546 6.04 -16.52 -14.62
C SER A 546 6.96 -16.94 -13.48
N THR A 547 8.06 -16.22 -13.30
CA THR A 547 8.79 -16.27 -12.03
C THR A 547 7.86 -15.87 -10.88
N GLY A 548 8.22 -16.25 -9.66
CA GLY A 548 7.62 -15.66 -8.47
C GLY A 548 8.08 -14.22 -8.25
N GLN A 549 7.52 -13.56 -7.24
CA GLN A 549 7.98 -12.26 -6.78
C GLN A 549 9.35 -12.37 -6.10
N PRO A 550 10.15 -11.28 -6.05
CA PRO A 550 11.41 -11.29 -5.32
C PRO A 550 11.16 -11.48 -3.82
N ALA A 551 12.05 -12.23 -3.17
CA ALA A 551 12.03 -12.37 -1.72
C ALA A 551 12.50 -11.06 -1.07
N PHE A 552 12.01 -10.80 0.14
CA PHE A 552 12.44 -9.69 0.99
C PHE A 552 12.45 -10.15 2.44
N LEU A 553 13.12 -9.38 3.30
CA LEU A 553 13.15 -9.61 4.74
C LEU A 553 13.30 -8.28 5.47
N ASP A 554 12.45 -8.07 6.48
CA ASP A 554 12.54 -6.97 7.43
C ASP A 554 12.54 -7.51 8.87
N LEU A 555 12.88 -6.67 9.84
CA LEU A 555 12.92 -7.01 11.27
C LEU A 555 11.56 -6.81 11.97
N GLY A 556 10.52 -6.37 11.25
CA GLY A 556 9.18 -6.06 11.75
C GLY A 556 9.07 -4.89 12.73
N ASN A 557 7.82 -4.61 13.14
CA ASN A 557 7.45 -3.46 13.97
C ASN A 557 7.98 -3.51 15.42
N ASN A 558 8.25 -4.71 15.97
CA ASN A 558 8.67 -4.87 17.38
C ASN A 558 10.18 -4.67 17.59
N ASN A 559 10.95 -4.58 16.50
CA ASN A 559 12.36 -4.18 16.51
C ASN A 559 12.52 -2.69 16.17
N GLN A 560 11.51 -1.86 16.40
CA GLN A 560 11.73 -0.44 16.57
C GLN A 560 12.70 -0.30 17.76
N LEU A 561 13.98 -0.16 17.44
CA LEU A 561 15.15 -0.05 18.32
C LEU A 561 15.10 1.23 19.21
N GLY A 562 13.93 1.56 19.77
CA GLY A 562 13.61 2.93 20.21
C GLY A 562 13.51 3.93 19.05
N PHE A 563 13.56 3.45 17.80
CA PHE A 563 13.62 4.30 16.62
C PHE A 563 12.22 4.62 16.12
N ALA A 564 11.86 5.90 16.10
CA ALA A 564 10.93 6.38 15.09
C ALA A 564 11.65 6.26 13.74
N SER A 565 11.26 5.30 12.90
CA SER A 565 11.68 5.32 11.50
C SER A 565 11.37 6.71 10.95
N ASN A 566 12.37 7.38 10.35
CA ASN A 566 12.13 8.72 9.80
C ASN A 566 11.16 8.65 8.60
N SER A 567 10.95 7.47 8.03
CA SER A 567 9.85 7.14 7.13
C SER A 567 8.70 6.58 7.97
N PHE A 568 7.50 7.16 7.85
CA PHE A 568 6.30 6.76 8.62
C PHE A 568 5.94 5.27 8.47
N THR A 569 6.47 4.64 7.42
CA THR A 569 6.06 3.35 6.90
C THR A 569 7.18 2.30 6.92
N ALA A 570 8.47 2.63 6.92
CA ALA A 570 9.52 1.62 6.65
C ALA A 570 9.94 0.78 7.88
N ASN A 571 10.02 -0.54 7.71
CA ASN A 571 10.61 -1.45 8.71
C ASN A 571 12.14 -1.52 8.59
N PRO A 572 12.89 -1.61 9.71
CA PRO A 572 14.33 -1.81 9.66
C PRO A 572 14.69 -3.16 9.01
N ARG A 573 15.78 -3.18 8.25
CA ARG A 573 16.30 -4.36 7.55
C ARG A 573 17.48 -4.98 8.31
N PRO A 574 17.71 -6.31 8.22
CA PRO A 574 18.90 -6.96 8.77
C PRO A 574 20.17 -6.60 7.98
N ASP A 575 21.32 -7.01 8.51
CA ASP A 575 22.56 -7.16 7.75
C ASP A 575 22.64 -8.56 7.12
N VAL A 576 23.19 -8.64 5.91
CA VAL A 576 23.51 -9.87 5.20
C VAL A 576 24.92 -10.32 5.58
N VAL A 577 25.04 -11.58 6.04
CA VAL A 577 26.32 -12.20 6.36
C VAL A 577 27.02 -12.64 5.08
N ALA A 578 28.22 -12.11 4.82
CA ALA A 578 28.99 -12.44 3.62
C ALA A 578 29.31 -13.95 3.55
N GLY A 579 29.19 -14.54 2.36
CA GLY A 579 29.47 -15.97 2.11
C GLY A 579 28.35 -16.94 2.48
N GLN A 580 27.27 -16.49 3.15
CA GLN A 580 26.10 -17.32 3.43
C GLN A 580 25.09 -17.28 2.28
N SER A 581 24.58 -18.43 1.86
CA SER A 581 23.51 -18.51 0.84
C SER A 581 22.22 -17.88 1.39
N LEU A 582 21.54 -17.02 0.61
CA LEU A 582 20.24 -16.46 0.99
C LEU A 582 19.10 -17.50 0.95
N LEU A 583 19.21 -18.50 0.06
CA LEU A 583 18.29 -19.62 -0.04
C LEU A 583 18.69 -20.69 0.98
N ASN A 584 17.71 -21.19 1.74
CA ASN A 584 17.91 -22.36 2.59
C ASN A 584 18.15 -23.61 1.71
N SER A 585 19.31 -24.26 1.86
CA SER A 585 19.67 -25.46 1.10
C SER A 585 18.77 -26.67 1.41
N ALA A 586 18.12 -26.70 2.57
CA ALA A 586 17.18 -27.76 2.94
C ALA A 586 15.78 -27.54 2.36
N TRP A 587 15.48 -26.36 1.79
CA TRP A 587 14.15 -26.06 1.26
C TRP A 587 13.89 -26.80 -0.05
N THR A 588 12.72 -27.42 -0.15
CA THR A 588 12.20 -28.06 -1.36
C THR A 588 10.71 -27.75 -1.54
N PRO A 589 10.17 -27.85 -2.76
CA PRO A 589 8.73 -27.70 -3.00
C PRO A 589 7.85 -28.67 -2.19
N ALA A 590 8.39 -29.81 -1.75
CA ALA A 590 7.68 -30.83 -0.97
C ALA A 590 7.59 -30.48 0.53
N ASN A 591 8.62 -29.86 1.09
CA ASN A 591 8.71 -29.47 2.50
C ASN A 591 8.41 -27.98 2.74
N ALA A 592 7.85 -27.27 1.76
CA ALA A 592 7.63 -25.82 1.82
C ALA A 592 6.77 -25.35 3.01
N ALA A 593 5.95 -26.22 3.61
CA ALA A 593 5.19 -25.94 4.83
C ALA A 593 6.04 -26.08 6.10
N SER A 594 7.06 -26.93 6.07
CA SER A 594 7.88 -27.33 7.22
C SER A 594 9.30 -26.76 7.18
N THR A 595 9.74 -26.11 6.12
CA THR A 595 11.12 -25.62 5.99
C THR A 595 11.10 -24.17 5.47
N PRO A 596 11.85 -23.24 6.09
CA PRO A 596 11.85 -21.83 5.67
C PRO A 596 12.52 -21.67 4.31
N TYR A 597 12.01 -20.76 3.47
CA TYR A 597 12.58 -20.49 2.14
C TYR A 597 13.90 -19.72 2.25
N LEU A 598 13.91 -18.69 3.10
CA LEU A 598 15.11 -17.92 3.42
C LEU A 598 16.01 -18.69 4.39
N ASN A 599 17.32 -18.62 4.17
CA ASN A 599 18.33 -19.11 5.11
C ASN A 599 18.48 -18.13 6.29
N PRO A 600 18.09 -18.49 7.51
CA PRO A 600 18.22 -17.61 8.66
C PRO A 600 19.68 -17.22 8.99
N ARG A 601 20.66 -18.10 8.71
CA ARG A 601 22.10 -17.85 8.92
C ARG A 601 22.64 -16.69 8.08
N ALA A 602 21.95 -16.35 7.00
CA ALA A 602 22.38 -15.30 6.09
C ALA A 602 22.07 -13.89 6.62
N PHE A 603 21.40 -13.78 7.77
CA PHE A 603 20.91 -12.51 8.30
C PHE A 603 21.29 -12.31 9.76
N THR A 604 21.66 -11.09 10.12
CA THR A 604 21.93 -10.66 11.50
C THR A 604 21.32 -9.28 11.76
N SER A 605 21.15 -8.91 13.02
CA SER A 605 20.72 -7.55 13.36
C SER A 605 21.85 -6.54 13.18
N PRO A 606 21.58 -5.35 12.61
CA PRO A 606 22.59 -4.30 12.47
C PRO A 606 23.03 -3.75 13.82
N ALA A 607 24.20 -3.10 13.84
CA ALA A 607 24.70 -2.44 15.03
C ALA A 607 23.75 -1.31 15.49
N PRO A 608 23.65 -1.03 16.81
CA PRO A 608 22.87 0.12 17.28
C PRO A 608 23.35 1.42 16.61
N GLY A 609 22.41 2.22 16.10
CA GLY A 609 22.72 3.47 15.40
C GLY A 609 23.06 3.33 13.92
N THR A 610 23.00 2.12 13.33
CA THR A 610 23.22 1.91 11.89
C THR A 610 21.99 1.32 11.20
N PHE A 611 21.83 1.63 9.90
CA PHE A 611 20.89 0.91 9.05
C PHE A 611 21.46 -0.47 8.66
N GLY A 612 20.60 -1.46 8.46
CA GLY A 612 21.01 -2.75 7.90
C GLY A 612 21.34 -2.66 6.41
N ASN A 613 22.23 -3.54 5.95
CA ASN A 613 22.74 -3.56 4.57
C ASN A 613 21.93 -4.46 3.62
N ALA A 614 20.96 -5.24 4.09
CA ALA A 614 20.14 -6.10 3.23
C ALA A 614 19.36 -5.27 2.22
N SER A 615 19.34 -5.68 0.94
CA SER A 615 18.51 -5.03 -0.10
C SER A 615 17.02 -5.11 0.22
N ARG A 616 16.23 -4.11 -0.21
CA ARG A 616 14.77 -4.08 0.02
C ARG A 616 14.10 -5.31 -0.60
N HIS A 617 14.50 -5.67 -1.83
CA HIS A 617 14.13 -6.92 -2.48
C HIS A 617 15.37 -7.61 -3.06
N PHE A 618 15.52 -8.90 -2.78
CA PHE A 618 16.65 -9.70 -3.22
C PHE A 618 16.51 -10.06 -4.71
N GLY A 619 17.33 -9.47 -5.57
CA GLY A 619 17.27 -9.75 -7.01
C GLY A 619 17.65 -11.19 -7.36
N GLN A 620 18.60 -11.77 -6.62
CA GLN A 620 19.09 -13.13 -6.79
C GLN A 620 18.17 -14.22 -6.19
N LEU A 621 17.13 -13.84 -5.43
CA LEU A 621 16.26 -14.79 -4.76
C LEU A 621 14.80 -14.53 -5.13
N GLN A 622 14.34 -15.23 -6.16
CA GLN A 622 12.97 -15.17 -6.67
C GLN A 622 12.19 -16.37 -6.15
N LEU A 623 10.95 -16.15 -5.71
CA LEU A 623 10.06 -17.25 -5.36
C LEU A 623 9.87 -18.26 -6.51
N PRO A 624 9.48 -19.51 -6.20
CA PRO A 624 9.20 -20.53 -7.21
C PRO A 624 8.25 -20.05 -8.31
N TRP A 625 8.40 -20.63 -9.49
CA TRP A 625 7.64 -20.24 -10.66
C TRP A 625 6.15 -20.49 -10.49
N ILE A 626 5.35 -19.50 -10.87
CA ILE A 626 3.90 -19.56 -10.93
C ILE A 626 3.53 -20.09 -12.32
N ARG A 627 2.74 -21.16 -12.36
CA ARG A 627 2.33 -21.83 -13.60
C ARG A 627 0.83 -22.09 -13.53
N THR A 628 0.09 -21.59 -14.51
CA THR A 628 -1.33 -21.89 -14.69
C THR A 628 -1.56 -22.30 -16.12
N PHE A 629 -2.33 -23.37 -16.31
CA PHE A 629 -2.76 -23.81 -17.63
C PHE A 629 -4.19 -24.30 -17.56
N ASP A 630 -5.06 -23.61 -18.29
CA ASP A 630 -6.47 -23.91 -18.39
C ASP A 630 -6.76 -24.40 -19.80
N ALA A 631 -7.63 -25.39 -19.91
CA ALA A 631 -8.00 -25.99 -21.19
C ALA A 631 -9.51 -26.09 -21.29
N SER A 632 -10.05 -25.73 -22.44
CA SER A 632 -11.47 -25.92 -22.75
C SER A 632 -11.63 -26.72 -24.03
N ILE A 633 -12.48 -27.73 -24.01
CA ILE A 633 -12.85 -28.52 -25.18
C ILE A 633 -14.31 -28.23 -25.49
N PHE A 634 -14.56 -27.84 -26.73
CA PHE A 634 -15.88 -27.63 -27.27
C PHE A 634 -16.16 -28.68 -28.32
N LYS A 635 -17.37 -29.22 -28.32
CA LYS A 635 -17.88 -30.11 -29.34
C LYS A 635 -19.20 -29.57 -29.85
N SER A 636 -19.21 -29.08 -31.07
CA SER A 636 -20.43 -28.67 -31.76
C SER A 636 -21.01 -29.84 -32.54
N ILE A 637 -22.26 -30.19 -32.23
CA ILE A 637 -23.04 -31.26 -32.86
C ILE A 637 -24.14 -30.60 -33.66
N TYR A 638 -24.19 -30.90 -34.96
CA TYR A 638 -25.17 -30.36 -35.91
C TYR A 638 -26.12 -31.48 -36.34
N PRO A 639 -27.17 -31.81 -35.56
CA PRO A 639 -28.10 -32.87 -35.90
C PRO A 639 -29.16 -32.44 -36.93
N PHE A 640 -29.29 -31.15 -37.19
CA PHE A 640 -30.26 -30.58 -38.12
C PHE A 640 -29.60 -30.23 -39.47
N GLU A 641 -30.37 -30.21 -40.55
CA GLU A 641 -29.87 -29.80 -41.88
C GLU A 641 -29.46 -28.32 -41.91
N ASN A 642 -30.13 -27.48 -41.13
CA ASN A 642 -29.78 -26.07 -40.95
C ASN A 642 -28.67 -25.91 -39.90
N ARG A 643 -27.52 -25.34 -40.30
CA ARG A 643 -26.35 -25.12 -39.44
C ARG A 643 -26.52 -24.02 -38.40
N ASN A 644 -27.59 -23.22 -38.47
CA ASN A 644 -27.88 -22.21 -37.46
C ASN A 644 -28.31 -22.82 -36.12
N ARG A 645 -28.75 -24.09 -36.12
CA ARG A 645 -29.15 -24.82 -34.92
C ARG A 645 -28.13 -25.89 -34.58
N TYR A 646 -27.53 -25.80 -33.40
CA TYR A 646 -26.55 -26.80 -32.96
C TYR A 646 -26.49 -26.92 -31.44
N PHE A 647 -26.11 -28.12 -31.00
CA PHE A 647 -25.76 -28.37 -29.61
C PHE A 647 -24.26 -28.14 -29.44
N GLN A 648 -23.86 -27.50 -28.36
CA GLN A 648 -22.46 -27.38 -28.00
C GLN A 648 -22.24 -27.97 -26.60
N LEU A 649 -21.41 -29.01 -26.54
CA LEU A 649 -20.88 -29.51 -25.29
C LEU A 649 -19.57 -28.78 -25.01
N ARG A 650 -19.43 -28.24 -23.80
CA ARG A 650 -18.25 -27.54 -23.32
C ARG A 650 -17.75 -28.22 -22.05
N VAL A 651 -16.47 -28.56 -22.05
CA VAL A 651 -15.73 -29.01 -20.87
C VAL A 651 -14.62 -28.01 -20.63
N GLU A 652 -14.55 -27.45 -19.43
CA GLU A 652 -13.48 -26.53 -19.02
C GLU A 652 -12.75 -27.12 -17.83
N VAL A 653 -11.43 -27.13 -17.90
CA VAL A 653 -10.57 -27.62 -16.83
C VAL A 653 -9.60 -26.52 -16.46
N PHE A 654 -9.76 -26.00 -15.25
CA PHE A 654 -8.85 -25.02 -14.67
C PHE A 654 -7.65 -25.74 -14.03
N ASN A 655 -6.45 -25.20 -14.22
CA ASN A 655 -5.20 -25.79 -13.75
C ASN A 655 -5.05 -27.27 -14.15
N VAL A 656 -5.17 -27.59 -15.45
CA VAL A 656 -5.12 -28.97 -15.96
C VAL A 656 -3.82 -29.69 -15.63
N LEU A 657 -2.72 -28.94 -15.46
CA LEU A 657 -1.40 -29.46 -15.10
C LEU A 657 -1.24 -29.69 -13.59
N ASN A 658 -2.27 -29.35 -12.79
CA ASN A 658 -2.23 -29.40 -11.32
C ASN A 658 -0.98 -28.71 -10.75
N ALA A 659 -0.60 -27.58 -11.35
CA ALA A 659 0.58 -26.85 -10.95
C ALA A 659 0.34 -26.18 -9.60
N LYS A 660 1.28 -26.38 -8.67
CA LYS A 660 1.29 -25.73 -7.36
C LYS A 660 1.86 -24.31 -7.50
N SER A 661 1.20 -23.35 -6.88
CA SER A 661 1.71 -21.99 -6.69
C SER A 661 2.23 -21.83 -5.26
N TYR A 662 3.30 -21.06 -5.10
CA TYR A 662 3.90 -20.76 -3.81
C TYR A 662 3.82 -19.25 -3.59
N GLY A 663 3.16 -18.84 -2.51
CA GLY A 663 3.15 -17.45 -2.06
C GLY A 663 4.06 -17.30 -0.85
N PHE A 664 4.56 -16.08 -0.61
CA PHE A 664 5.05 -15.76 0.73
C PHE A 664 3.82 -15.70 1.65
N SER A 665 3.81 -16.50 2.72
CA SER A 665 2.72 -16.49 3.67
C SER A 665 3.28 -16.50 5.09
N GLY A 666 2.73 -15.63 5.94
CA GLY A 666 3.13 -15.46 7.33
C GLY A 666 4.43 -14.68 7.48
N PHE A 667 4.32 -13.36 7.62
CA PHE A 667 5.45 -12.47 7.94
C PHE A 667 5.70 -12.47 9.44
N SER A 668 6.04 -13.63 10.03
CA SER A 668 6.59 -13.60 11.38
C SER A 668 8.07 -13.26 11.29
N THR A 669 8.34 -11.97 11.21
CA THR A 669 9.68 -11.33 11.31
C THR A 669 10.27 -11.46 12.72
N SER A 670 9.61 -12.24 13.58
CA SER A 670 9.87 -12.42 15.00
C SER A 670 11.04 -13.32 15.35
N LEU A 671 11.69 -13.95 14.35
CA LEU A 671 13.00 -14.54 14.57
C LEU A 671 13.98 -13.49 15.13
N PHE A 672 13.87 -12.25 14.66
CA PHE A 672 14.63 -11.12 15.18
C PHE A 672 13.80 -10.21 16.11
N SER A 673 12.47 -10.19 15.97
CA SER A 673 11.61 -9.15 16.57
C SER A 673 11.10 -9.41 18.00
N SER A 674 11.44 -10.53 18.64
CA SER A 674 10.81 -10.91 19.93
C SER A 674 11.62 -10.58 21.18
N LEU A 675 12.73 -9.86 21.05
CA LEU A 675 13.57 -9.46 22.18
C LEU A 675 13.65 -7.93 22.22
N GLN A 676 12.85 -7.31 23.10
CA GLN A 676 13.18 -5.99 23.62
C GLN A 676 14.63 -6.08 24.13
N GLN A 677 15.59 -5.46 23.46
CA GLN A 677 16.91 -5.00 23.96
C GLN A 677 17.99 -5.14 22.88
N ASN A 678 18.14 -4.09 22.07
CA ASN A 678 19.43 -3.63 21.58
C ASN A 678 19.58 -2.17 22.04
N LEU A 679 19.63 -1.98 23.37
CA LEU A 679 20.09 -0.73 23.96
C LEU A 679 21.61 -0.61 23.75
N PRO A 680 22.17 0.61 23.69
CA PRO A 680 23.61 0.80 23.66
C PRO A 680 24.31 -0.02 24.77
N GLY A 681 25.27 -0.86 24.39
CA GLY A 681 26.02 -1.72 25.33
C GLY A 681 25.50 -3.15 25.51
N GLN A 682 24.44 -3.57 24.82
CA GLN A 682 23.97 -4.98 24.84
C GLN A 682 24.50 -5.77 23.62
N PRO A 683 25.14 -6.94 23.79
CA PRO A 683 25.62 -7.76 22.69
C PRO A 683 24.50 -8.43 21.88
N ASN A 684 24.61 -8.43 20.55
CA ASN A 684 23.68 -9.08 19.63
C ASN A 684 23.63 -10.60 19.89
N ARG A 685 22.52 -11.08 20.45
CA ARG A 685 22.34 -12.48 20.88
C ARG A 685 22.29 -13.49 19.71
N TYR A 686 22.06 -13.04 18.48
CA TYR A 686 22.00 -13.90 17.28
C TYR A 686 23.32 -13.98 16.51
N ALA A 687 24.24 -13.02 16.71
CA ALA A 687 25.51 -12.96 15.99
C ALA A 687 26.45 -14.13 16.33
N ASN A 688 26.25 -14.78 17.47
CA ASN A 688 27.18 -15.76 18.04
C ASN A 688 26.57 -17.17 18.22
N LEU A 689 25.50 -17.50 17.48
CA LEU A 689 24.93 -18.85 17.52
C LEU A 689 25.90 -19.88 16.92
N THR A 690 26.04 -21.03 17.58
CA THR A 690 26.90 -22.12 17.10
C THR A 690 26.34 -22.77 15.83
N PRO A 691 27.19 -23.42 14.98
CA PRO A 691 26.71 -24.15 13.81
C PRO A 691 25.61 -25.17 14.12
N GLN A 692 25.68 -25.85 15.27
CA GLN A 692 24.70 -26.84 15.72
C GLN A 692 23.31 -26.24 15.92
N VAL A 693 23.22 -25.10 16.63
CA VAL A 693 21.95 -24.37 16.80
C VAL A 693 21.40 -23.96 15.44
N TRP A 694 22.29 -23.47 14.60
CA TRP A 694 21.96 -23.05 13.26
C TRP A 694 21.51 -24.19 12.34
N ASP A 695 21.99 -25.43 12.53
CA ASP A 695 21.58 -26.62 11.76
C ASP A 695 20.19 -27.08 12.20
N ALA A 696 19.93 -27.07 13.52
CA ALA A 696 18.60 -27.33 14.09
C ALA A 696 17.54 -26.33 13.61
N ILE A 697 17.93 -25.05 13.43
CA ILE A 697 17.08 -24.00 12.85
C ILE A 697 16.70 -24.32 11.39
N LEU A 698 17.68 -24.74 10.58
CA LEU A 698 17.46 -25.02 9.16
C LEU A 698 16.62 -26.29 8.93
N SER A 699 16.80 -27.31 9.78
CA SER A 699 16.09 -28.59 9.70
C SER A 699 14.73 -28.60 10.38
N ARG A 700 14.39 -27.57 11.18
CA ARG A 700 13.24 -27.56 12.11
C ARG A 700 13.23 -28.77 13.05
N ASP A 701 14.40 -29.16 13.56
CA ASP A 701 14.55 -30.23 14.53
C ASP A 701 14.63 -29.67 15.97
N PRO A 702 13.52 -29.70 16.75
CA PRO A 702 13.53 -29.26 18.14
C PRO A 702 14.37 -30.16 19.06
N ALA A 703 14.70 -31.39 18.66
CA ALA A 703 15.55 -32.29 19.42
C ALA A 703 17.04 -31.93 19.28
N GLY A 704 17.44 -31.28 18.18
CA GLY A 704 18.77 -30.68 18.04
C GLY A 704 19.07 -29.54 19.03
N LEU A 705 18.03 -29.04 19.72
CA LEU A 705 18.09 -28.04 20.79
C LEU A 705 17.81 -28.65 22.19
N SER A 706 17.54 -29.95 22.29
CA SER A 706 17.34 -30.63 23.58
C SER A 706 18.69 -31.08 24.14
N GLY A 707 19.29 -30.19 24.93
CA GLY A 707 20.58 -30.34 25.60
C GLY A 707 20.86 -29.03 26.35
N THR A 708 21.76 -29.02 27.34
CA THR A 708 22.06 -27.84 28.18
C THR A 708 22.08 -26.56 27.34
N PRO A 709 21.08 -25.65 27.49
CA PRO A 709 20.91 -24.47 26.63
C PRO A 709 22.14 -23.56 26.58
N ASP A 710 22.99 -23.67 27.59
CA ASP A 710 24.29 -23.00 27.72
C ASP A 710 25.28 -23.35 26.58
N ALA A 711 25.12 -24.51 25.93
CA ALA A 711 25.99 -24.94 24.82
C ALA A 711 25.69 -24.24 23.47
N GLY A 712 24.57 -23.53 23.36
CA GLY A 712 24.13 -22.85 22.14
C GLY A 712 24.42 -21.35 22.11
N LEU A 713 24.90 -20.77 23.22
CA LEU A 713 25.16 -19.34 23.37
C LEU A 713 26.67 -19.08 23.52
N PRO A 714 27.20 -17.91 23.10
CA PRO A 714 28.60 -17.56 23.33
C PRO A 714 28.96 -17.62 24.82
N VAL A 715 30.18 -18.10 25.09
CA VAL A 715 30.77 -18.18 26.44
C VAL A 715 30.66 -16.83 27.15
N GLY A 716 29.98 -16.80 28.30
CA GLY A 716 29.82 -15.60 29.14
C GLY A 716 28.45 -14.92 29.09
N GLN A 717 27.50 -15.36 28.26
CA GLN A 717 26.10 -14.92 28.35
C GLN A 717 25.29 -15.82 29.29
N VAL A 718 25.18 -15.42 30.56
CA VAL A 718 24.27 -16.04 31.52
C VAL A 718 22.88 -15.41 31.38
N LEU A 719 21.89 -16.21 31.01
CA LEU A 719 20.48 -15.84 31.08
C LEU A 719 20.05 -15.80 32.55
N SER A 720 19.33 -14.76 32.99
CA SER A 720 19.05 -14.55 34.42
C SER A 720 18.09 -15.61 35.01
N PRO A 721 18.20 -15.95 36.32
CA PRO A 721 17.42 -17.01 36.99
C PRO A 721 15.88 -16.88 36.96
N LEU A 722 15.33 -15.69 36.70
CA LEU A 722 13.90 -15.39 36.81
C LEU A 722 13.14 -15.64 35.49
N GLY A 723 12.80 -16.90 35.19
CA GLY A 723 11.60 -17.24 34.41
C GLY A 723 11.56 -16.90 32.91
N VAL A 724 12.60 -16.31 32.32
CA VAL A 724 12.69 -16.08 30.85
C VAL A 724 13.00 -17.39 30.08
N TYR A 725 13.40 -18.45 30.79
CA TYR A 725 13.92 -19.72 30.26
C TYR A 725 12.97 -20.51 29.35
N THR A 726 11.68 -20.63 29.68
CA THR A 726 10.72 -21.41 28.87
C THR A 726 10.19 -20.62 27.68
N ASP A 727 10.28 -19.30 27.74
CA ASP A 727 9.70 -18.41 26.76
C ASP A 727 10.61 -18.27 25.53
N LEU A 728 11.94 -18.30 25.69
CA LEU A 728 12.88 -18.20 24.57
C LEU A 728 12.83 -19.43 23.66
N VAL A 729 12.83 -20.65 24.22
CA VAL A 729 12.75 -21.92 23.46
C VAL A 729 11.34 -22.12 22.87
N ASN A 730 10.27 -21.78 23.60
CA ASN A 730 8.91 -21.82 23.05
C ASN A 730 8.62 -20.70 22.05
N ARG A 731 9.28 -19.53 22.15
CA ARG A 731 9.27 -18.47 21.11
C ARG A 731 10.13 -18.85 19.92
N TYR A 732 11.30 -19.46 20.13
CA TYR A 732 12.10 -20.09 19.08
C TYR A 732 11.18 -21.04 18.30
N ASN A 733 10.64 -22.06 18.97
CA ASN A 733 9.74 -23.04 18.36
C ASN A 733 8.52 -22.41 17.68
N ARG A 734 7.80 -21.46 18.30
CA ARG A 734 6.63 -20.81 17.67
C ARG A 734 6.96 -19.87 16.51
N ASN A 735 8.04 -19.10 16.61
CA ASN A 735 8.45 -18.12 15.59
C ASN A 735 9.19 -18.80 14.41
N PHE A 736 9.79 -19.98 14.61
CA PHE A 736 10.42 -20.80 13.57
C PHE A 736 9.47 -21.29 12.48
N TYR A 737 8.20 -21.54 12.84
CA TYR A 737 7.23 -22.04 11.88
C TYR A 737 6.93 -21.04 10.76
N ASN A 738 7.26 -19.76 10.95
CA ASN A 738 6.81 -18.65 10.11
C ASN A 738 7.95 -17.77 9.55
N PHE A 739 9.22 -18.13 9.71
CA PHE A 739 10.32 -17.34 9.14
C PHE A 739 10.41 -17.55 7.62
N GLY A 740 9.97 -16.55 6.85
CA GLY A 740 10.04 -16.59 5.40
C GLY A 740 9.43 -17.84 4.78
N SER A 741 8.36 -18.38 5.38
CA SER A 741 7.65 -19.53 4.82
C SER A 741 6.99 -19.11 3.52
N ALA A 742 7.35 -19.79 2.44
CA ALA A 742 6.54 -19.79 1.24
C ALA A 742 5.35 -20.74 1.46
N SER A 743 4.39 -20.37 2.32
CA SER A 743 3.25 -21.24 2.56
C SER A 743 2.35 -21.32 1.33
N GLN A 744 1.72 -22.48 1.20
CA GLN A 744 0.80 -22.80 0.11
C GLN A 744 -0.41 -21.87 0.20
N ASN A 745 -0.42 -20.77 -0.56
CA ASN A 745 -1.65 -20.03 -0.78
C ASN A 745 -2.53 -20.88 -1.70
N THR A 746 -3.60 -21.41 -1.11
CA THR A 746 -4.79 -22.02 -1.70
C THR A 746 -4.72 -22.26 -3.21
N VAL A 747 -4.49 -23.53 -3.52
CA VAL A 747 -4.71 -24.16 -4.82
C VAL A 747 -6.01 -23.60 -5.43
N GLN A 748 -5.96 -23.03 -6.64
CA GLN A 748 -7.15 -23.12 -7.48
C GLN A 748 -7.36 -24.61 -7.67
N ALA A 749 -8.33 -25.17 -6.93
CA ALA A 749 -8.71 -26.57 -7.06
C ALA A 749 -8.81 -26.88 -8.56
N ARG A 750 -8.41 -28.09 -8.96
CA ARG A 750 -8.71 -28.54 -10.32
C ARG A 750 -10.22 -28.58 -10.45
N VAL A 751 -10.81 -27.51 -10.96
CA VAL A 751 -12.24 -27.42 -11.17
C VAL A 751 -12.50 -27.84 -12.60
N MET A 752 -13.37 -28.83 -12.76
CA MET A 752 -13.96 -29.17 -14.05
C MET A 752 -15.36 -28.61 -14.10
N GLN A 753 -15.66 -27.84 -15.14
CA GLN A 753 -17.00 -27.35 -15.42
C GLN A 753 -17.52 -27.97 -16.71
N PHE A 754 -18.77 -28.40 -16.67
CA PHE A 754 -19.48 -28.96 -17.80
C PHE A 754 -20.65 -28.04 -18.12
N ALA A 755 -20.81 -27.70 -19.40
CA ALA A 755 -21.97 -26.98 -19.87
C ALA A 755 -22.46 -27.56 -21.19
N LEU A 756 -23.78 -27.72 -21.30
CA LEU A 756 -24.47 -28.01 -22.54
C LEU A 756 -25.24 -26.76 -22.94
N LYS A 757 -24.93 -26.20 -24.11
CA LYS A 757 -25.61 -25.03 -24.65
C LYS A 757 -26.33 -25.39 -25.94
N PHE A 758 -27.54 -24.84 -26.09
CA PHE A 758 -28.32 -24.94 -27.30
C PHE A 758 -28.32 -23.58 -28.00
N TYR A 759 -27.98 -23.55 -29.28
CA TYR A 759 -28.01 -22.34 -30.11
C TYR A 759 -29.10 -22.52 -31.18
N PHE A 760 -30.00 -21.53 -31.28
CA PHE A 760 -31.16 -21.51 -32.19
C PHE A 760 -31.01 -20.53 -33.33
#